data_AF-A0A2S8RBC1-F1
#
_entry.id   AF-A0A2S8RBC1-F1
#
_cell.length_a   1.000
_cell.length_b   1.000
_cell.length_c   1.000
_cell.angle_alpha   90.00
_cell.angle_beta   90.00
_cell.angle_gamma   90.00
#
_symmetry.space_group_name_H-M   'P 1'
#
loop_
_entity.id
_entity.type
_entity.pdbx_description
1 polymer ?
#
loop_
_entity_poly.entity_id
_entity_poly.type
_entity_poly.pdbx_seq_one_letter_code
_entity_poly.pdbx_strand_id
1 'polypeptide(L)'
;MKKYKIKILIISMLMQMINITVLANSTDIKTAKESLTVANEFLEENIGYYDYFKEKNANGYSINEVLAVKGTPTFSDMPIFVYGSEEKASIDAVKKAAIKVIKRPDEEGVPQYRCLGYTTEGDLFANPGFPPDYPPTQNVKTLNGRWVKDPWDHKHPYIQQWIKERIFVPEQLFESTGRRDFFAANIVDGPEPQYFSDGGSVEDYVHIIQPPTMYSWGLGIGFYFHNNGQNLRYKTFLLMPFEMLKKDISVQAESIPVGAGAGRKVLVGINVKSTFTEDETADYEWEIIKKSDGSKIPVEYLGHATKEKGKITIPGENERLMYASFSMPEDDVLVRFVINEDGTSPEEKYLGNNVFEAEIKYVESIFEYDEYDIPYNVLSRDFSFNLSKRPSVADLGSARGSWSGNITGEFKIIRDPRDGLFRKYSEQNNPPVNEVRRSRVERNPIVNFTIERRDFGDDPEGRKWLDINPSTPVVKNGRLFSEGYIQGWDVYECGFEDCELCPHKVLRTAPFNEVTKDLTFNVYVYNGMKNIPSKSFRNEIENNRVDSLNKKMYWESEPYNFNVIRWMCRLDSNGKEYGWTPVDGRYQRTFKQQNSGDIQIKINSPMEVEYMQARDAARQGINRKDLYDKAVFPTDIDLQRFDYPIKSGYYFNPAGKYSFKVETVTYKPVPYDTQEHKDIVNAVINSFNYETDLMYINDYREAVNIKGELLPERGSTFSTRPGRLTARDNIGINGIELVTVLDRNSDELRYTKKVEKIYHEHISGGNTHEYWKMVMEGYEESNTLSSRDNYKYREYVKPGQKMYKITETTEVDIIINKDNINTFTHAHMPDGEYYIRVWMDNVDLGSSSHAYSSLGTLSGVMLDEMYITVKGSMYDD
;
A
#
# COMPACT_ATOMS: atom_id res chain seq x y z
N MET A 1 51.42 -39.56 48.07
CA MET A 1 51.05 -38.14 47.87
C MET A 1 52.22 -37.15 47.78
N LYS A 2 53.42 -37.41 48.34
CA LYS A 2 54.59 -36.50 48.19
C LYS A 2 55.23 -36.49 46.78
N LYS A 3 55.18 -37.60 46.01
CA LYS A 3 55.77 -37.68 44.65
C LYS A 3 55.00 -36.93 43.55
N TYR A 4 53.69 -36.71 43.70
CA TYR A 4 52.88 -35.98 42.71
C TYR A 4 52.92 -34.45 42.91
N LYS A 5 53.05 -33.97 44.15
CA LYS A 5 53.23 -32.54 44.42
C LYS A 5 54.59 -32.01 43.93
N ILE A 6 55.64 -32.83 43.94
CA ILE A 6 56.97 -32.45 43.44
C ILE A 6 56.99 -32.38 41.89
N LYS A 7 56.29 -33.27 41.18
CA LYS A 7 56.17 -33.20 39.71
C LYS A 7 55.34 -32.00 39.25
N ILE A 8 54.27 -31.64 39.96
CA ILE A 8 53.45 -30.46 39.65
C ILE A 8 54.21 -29.16 39.97
N LEU A 9 55.00 -29.11 41.05
CA LEU A 9 55.86 -27.95 41.34
C LEU A 9 56.99 -27.79 40.31
N ILE A 10 57.60 -28.89 39.84
CA ILE A 10 58.65 -28.85 38.82
C ILE A 10 58.07 -28.45 37.45
N ILE A 11 56.88 -28.93 37.08
CA ILE A 11 56.19 -28.51 35.84
C ILE A 11 55.67 -27.05 35.94
N SER A 12 55.23 -26.60 37.13
CA SER A 12 54.83 -25.20 37.37
C SER A 12 56.03 -24.25 37.44
N MET A 13 57.19 -24.70 37.95
CA MET A 13 58.45 -23.95 37.89
C MET A 13 59.04 -23.95 36.49
N LEU A 14 58.91 -25.03 35.71
CA LEU A 14 59.31 -25.06 34.30
C LEU A 14 58.38 -24.18 33.44
N MET A 15 57.07 -24.15 33.70
CA MET A 15 56.15 -23.22 33.02
C MET A 15 56.26 -21.77 33.50
N GLN A 16 56.67 -21.51 34.75
CA GLN A 16 57.03 -20.15 35.20
C GLN A 16 58.41 -19.71 34.66
N MET A 17 59.35 -20.63 34.45
CA MET A 17 60.64 -20.34 33.81
C MET A 17 60.52 -20.19 32.29
N ILE A 18 59.45 -20.70 31.67
CA ILE A 18 59.13 -20.45 30.25
C ILE A 18 58.32 -19.14 30.06
N ASN A 19 57.69 -18.60 31.11
CA ASN A 19 56.90 -17.37 31.05
C ASN A 19 57.52 -16.14 31.78
N ILE A 20 58.82 -16.16 32.11
CA ILE A 20 59.54 -14.99 32.69
C ILE A 20 60.71 -14.52 31.78
N THR A 21 60.67 -14.81 30.48
CA THR A 21 61.56 -14.15 29.48
C THR A 21 60.78 -13.61 28.28
N VAL A 22 59.60 -13.04 28.52
CA VAL A 22 58.96 -12.13 27.55
C VAL A 22 58.42 -10.94 28.31
N LEU A 23 59.29 -10.02 28.67
CA LEU A 23 59.00 -8.60 28.87
C LEU A 23 60.31 -7.86 29.14
N ALA A 24 60.50 -6.79 28.37
CA ALA A 24 61.69 -5.95 28.28
C ALA A 24 62.94 -6.65 27.71
N ASN A 25 63.03 -6.63 26.39
CA ASN A 25 64.22 -6.08 25.75
C ASN A 25 63.72 -5.34 24.51
N SER A 26 63.73 -4.01 24.52
CA SER A 26 64.17 -3.33 23.31
C SER A 26 65.49 -4.00 22.98
N THR A 27 65.58 -4.72 21.87
CA THR A 27 66.84 -5.34 21.48
C THR A 27 67.77 -4.16 21.18
N ASP A 28 68.50 -3.71 22.20
CA ASP A 28 69.49 -2.66 22.13
C ASP A 28 70.68 -3.30 21.42
N ILE A 29 70.53 -3.42 20.10
CA ILE A 29 71.51 -3.99 19.18
C ILE A 29 72.75 -3.13 19.34
N LYS A 30 73.84 -3.71 19.86
CA LYS A 30 75.10 -2.99 20.12
C LYS A 30 76.17 -3.36 19.12
N THR A 31 76.05 -4.53 18.51
CA THR A 31 77.04 -5.06 17.58
C THR A 31 76.38 -5.56 16.30
N ALA A 32 77.14 -5.52 15.20
CA ALA A 32 76.69 -6.05 13.92
C ALA A 32 76.31 -7.54 14.02
N LYS A 33 77.02 -8.32 14.85
CA LYS A 33 76.75 -9.74 15.06
C LYS A 33 75.40 -10.00 15.74
N GLU A 34 75.05 -9.20 16.75
CA GLU A 34 73.72 -9.26 17.38
C GLU A 34 72.64 -8.91 16.36
N SER A 35 72.86 -7.84 15.58
CA SER A 35 71.92 -7.41 14.53
C SER A 35 71.65 -8.51 13.49
N LEU A 36 72.73 -9.15 13.00
CA LEU A 36 72.65 -10.26 12.06
C LEU A 36 71.91 -11.48 12.65
N THR A 37 72.14 -11.77 13.93
CA THR A 37 71.49 -12.90 14.62
C THR A 37 69.98 -12.70 14.65
N VAL A 38 69.53 -11.53 15.12
CA VAL A 38 68.10 -11.22 15.24
C VAL A 38 67.44 -11.13 13.86
N ALA A 39 68.13 -10.60 12.87
CA ALA A 39 67.65 -10.57 11.48
C ALA A 39 67.47 -11.97 10.90
N ASN A 40 68.41 -12.89 11.14
CA ASN A 40 68.32 -14.27 10.67
C ASN A 40 67.26 -15.09 11.41
N GLU A 41 67.11 -14.91 12.73
CA GLU A 41 66.02 -15.52 13.51
C GLU A 41 64.66 -15.16 12.90
N PHE A 42 64.45 -13.87 12.58
CA PHE A 42 63.22 -13.43 11.92
C PHE A 42 62.98 -14.12 10.57
N LEU A 43 64.01 -14.20 9.71
CA LEU A 43 63.87 -14.82 8.39
C LEU A 43 63.69 -16.34 8.48
N GLU A 44 64.34 -17.00 9.44
CA GLU A 44 64.17 -18.42 9.72
C GLU A 44 62.73 -18.73 10.14
N GLU A 45 62.20 -17.98 11.11
CA GLU A 45 60.86 -18.19 11.65
C GLU A 45 59.74 -17.91 10.64
N ASN A 46 59.92 -16.90 9.78
CA ASN A 46 58.83 -16.40 8.91
C ASN A 46 58.88 -16.95 7.49
N ILE A 47 60.07 -17.22 6.94
CA ILE A 47 60.23 -17.65 5.54
C ILE A 47 61.17 -18.85 5.35
N GLY A 48 61.72 -19.42 6.43
CA GLY A 48 62.57 -20.62 6.38
C GLY A 48 63.99 -20.38 5.83
N TYR A 49 64.47 -19.14 5.83
CA TYR A 49 65.83 -18.79 5.40
C TYR A 49 66.81 -18.83 6.59
N TYR A 50 67.66 -19.85 6.63
CA TYR A 50 68.65 -20.04 7.70
C TYR A 50 69.97 -19.33 7.37
N ASP A 51 70.51 -18.58 8.33
CA ASP A 51 71.82 -17.92 8.23
C ASP A 51 71.97 -17.11 6.93
N TYR A 52 70.92 -16.34 6.57
CA TYR A 52 70.90 -15.55 5.33
C TYR A 52 71.93 -14.44 5.39
N PHE A 53 71.83 -13.52 6.35
CA PHE A 53 72.83 -12.46 6.55
C PHE A 53 74.06 -13.00 7.28
N LYS A 54 75.26 -12.64 6.83
CA LYS A 54 76.54 -13.19 7.34
C LYS A 54 77.52 -12.07 7.67
N GLU A 55 78.67 -12.37 8.26
CA GLU A 55 79.74 -11.37 8.44
C GLU A 55 80.42 -10.98 7.12
N LYS A 56 80.33 -11.84 6.11
CA LYS A 56 80.82 -11.61 4.75
C LYS A 56 79.75 -11.98 3.73
N ASN A 57 79.63 -11.17 2.69
CA ASN A 57 78.73 -11.46 1.57
C ASN A 57 79.30 -12.54 0.64
N ALA A 58 78.52 -12.95 -0.37
CA ALA A 58 78.89 -13.96 -1.35
C ALA A 58 80.20 -13.66 -2.13
N ASN A 59 80.59 -12.37 -2.23
CA ASN A 59 81.83 -11.92 -2.86
C ASN A 59 83.01 -11.80 -1.87
N GLY A 60 82.83 -12.16 -0.60
CA GLY A 60 83.84 -12.11 0.45
C GLY A 60 84.07 -10.74 1.09
N TYR A 61 83.22 -9.74 0.82
CA TYR A 61 83.30 -8.43 1.46
C TYR A 61 82.70 -8.46 2.86
N SER A 62 83.40 -7.86 3.83
CA SER A 62 82.93 -7.73 5.21
C SER A 62 81.75 -6.75 5.33
N ILE A 63 80.90 -6.98 6.32
CA ILE A 63 79.79 -6.11 6.68
C ILE A 63 80.26 -4.75 7.22
N ASN A 64 79.47 -3.70 6.99
CA ASN A 64 79.63 -2.41 7.64
C ASN A 64 79.09 -2.46 9.07
N GLU A 65 79.99 -2.51 10.06
CA GLU A 65 79.61 -2.69 11.46
C GLU A 65 78.75 -1.55 12.02
N VAL A 66 78.90 -0.33 11.51
CA VAL A 66 78.14 0.84 11.98
C VAL A 66 76.72 0.81 11.44
N LEU A 67 76.57 0.61 10.12
CA LEU A 67 75.27 0.61 9.47
C LEU A 67 74.42 -0.61 9.89
N ALA A 68 75.07 -1.74 10.19
CA ALA A 68 74.41 -2.92 10.75
C ALA A 68 73.84 -2.68 12.16
N VAL A 69 74.16 -1.57 12.83
CA VAL A 69 73.64 -1.25 14.17
C VAL A 69 72.72 -0.03 14.16
N LYS A 70 73.09 1.04 13.44
CA LYS A 70 72.39 2.34 13.49
C LYS A 70 71.93 2.88 12.14
N GLY A 71 72.19 2.22 11.02
CA GLY A 71 71.85 2.72 9.70
C GLY A 71 72.19 4.19 9.47
N THR A 72 71.28 4.93 8.82
CA THR A 72 71.37 6.38 8.59
C THR A 72 70.05 7.06 8.95
N PRO A 73 69.98 8.41 9.03
CA PRO A 73 68.73 9.12 9.27
C PRO A 73 67.62 8.81 8.27
N THR A 74 67.98 8.49 7.02
CA THR A 74 67.03 8.05 5.98
C THR A 74 66.33 6.73 6.34
N PHE A 75 66.97 5.91 7.17
CA PHE A 75 66.45 4.65 7.71
C PHE A 75 66.08 4.80 9.20
N SER A 76 65.72 6.01 9.65
CA SER A 76 65.31 6.30 11.03
C SER A 76 66.34 5.83 12.07
N ASP A 77 67.63 5.87 11.73
CA ASP A 77 68.73 5.37 12.54
C ASP A 77 68.60 3.89 12.98
N MET A 78 67.92 3.06 12.17
CA MET A 78 67.78 1.62 12.38
C MET A 78 68.71 0.79 11.47
N PRO A 79 69.08 -0.45 11.87
CA PRO A 79 69.97 -1.32 11.13
C PRO A 79 69.68 -1.50 9.63
N ILE A 80 70.74 -1.53 8.82
CA ILE A 80 70.76 -2.03 7.43
C ILE A 80 72.02 -2.89 7.19
N PHE A 81 71.91 -3.93 6.37
CA PHE A 81 73.01 -4.90 6.17
C PHE A 81 73.74 -4.70 4.85
N VAL A 82 74.72 -3.78 4.87
CA VAL A 82 75.54 -3.48 3.69
C VAL A 82 76.99 -3.95 3.85
N TYR A 83 77.58 -4.39 2.75
CA TYR A 83 78.91 -5.04 2.72
C TYR A 83 79.85 -4.32 1.76
N GLY A 84 81.15 -4.31 2.06
CA GLY A 84 82.17 -3.68 1.20
C GLY A 84 82.16 -2.15 1.26
N SER A 85 82.69 -1.49 0.23
CA SER A 85 82.82 -0.02 0.22
C SER A 85 81.76 0.67 -0.65
N GLU A 86 81.23 1.77 -0.12
CA GLU A 86 80.29 2.68 -0.80
C GLU A 86 80.83 3.17 -2.15
N GLU A 87 82.13 3.48 -2.20
CA GLU A 87 82.82 3.94 -3.41
C GLU A 87 82.83 2.87 -4.50
N LYS A 88 83.23 1.63 -4.16
CA LYS A 88 83.31 0.54 -5.15
C LYS A 88 81.94 0.14 -5.66
N ALA A 89 80.95 0.05 -4.76
CA ALA A 89 79.57 -0.21 -5.12
C ALA A 89 79.00 0.89 -6.02
N SER A 90 79.29 2.16 -5.72
CA SER A 90 78.84 3.30 -6.54
C SER A 90 79.49 3.32 -7.93
N ILE A 91 80.77 2.94 -8.03
CA ILE A 91 81.46 2.76 -9.33
C ILE A 91 80.79 1.64 -10.13
N ASP A 92 80.45 0.53 -9.49
CA ASP A 92 79.77 -0.60 -10.13
C ASP A 92 78.36 -0.21 -10.60
N ALA A 93 77.60 0.54 -9.79
CA ALA A 93 76.26 1.01 -10.11
C ALA A 93 76.18 1.88 -11.36
N VAL A 94 77.24 2.64 -11.66
CA VAL A 94 77.27 3.51 -12.84
C VAL A 94 77.84 2.82 -14.09
N LYS A 95 78.31 1.57 -14.05
CA LYS A 95 78.95 0.90 -15.21
C LYS A 95 78.04 0.86 -16.44
N LYS A 96 76.77 0.49 -16.27
CA LYS A 96 75.77 0.45 -17.37
C LYS A 96 74.76 1.59 -17.32
N ALA A 97 74.87 2.52 -16.35
CA ALA A 97 74.00 3.69 -16.23
C ALA A 97 74.26 4.74 -17.32
N ALA A 98 73.22 5.50 -17.70
CA ALA A 98 73.39 6.68 -18.55
C ALA A 98 74.14 7.81 -17.83
N ILE A 99 73.91 7.98 -16.52
CA ILE A 99 74.56 9.00 -15.68
C ILE A 99 75.70 8.37 -14.89
N LYS A 100 76.91 8.89 -15.07
CA LYS A 100 78.15 8.36 -14.48
C LYS A 100 78.57 9.02 -13.17
N VAL A 101 77.60 9.42 -12.33
CA VAL A 101 77.88 10.12 -11.07
C VAL A 101 77.83 9.15 -9.89
N ILE A 102 78.94 9.06 -9.16
CA ILE A 102 79.10 8.15 -8.01
C ILE A 102 78.89 8.83 -6.64
N LYS A 103 78.97 10.17 -6.56
CA LYS A 103 78.83 10.96 -5.31
C LYS A 103 78.24 12.35 -5.59
N ARG A 104 77.31 12.85 -4.75
CA ARG A 104 76.70 14.20 -4.82
C ARG A 104 76.37 14.74 -3.41
N PRO A 105 76.40 16.05 -3.16
CA PRO A 105 75.97 16.63 -1.88
C PRO A 105 74.45 16.58 -1.70
N ASP A 106 73.97 16.22 -0.50
CA ASP A 106 72.56 16.31 -0.08
C ASP A 106 72.10 17.77 0.17
N GLU A 107 70.86 17.94 0.64
CA GLU A 107 70.24 19.25 0.87
C GLU A 107 70.99 20.08 1.93
N GLU A 108 71.71 19.40 2.82
CA GLU A 108 72.58 19.96 3.86
C GLU A 108 74.04 20.14 3.39
N GLY A 109 74.36 19.76 2.15
CA GLY A 109 75.68 19.91 1.54
C GLY A 109 76.67 18.76 1.84
N VAL A 110 76.22 17.67 2.49
CA VAL A 110 77.04 16.52 2.86
C VAL A 110 77.17 15.56 1.66
N PRO A 111 78.40 15.17 1.24
CA PRO A 111 78.59 14.29 0.09
C PRO A 111 78.06 12.85 0.28
N GLN A 112 76.99 12.48 -0.41
CA GLN A 112 76.37 11.16 -0.43
C GLN A 112 76.85 10.31 -1.61
N TYR A 113 77.23 9.04 -1.36
CA TYR A 113 77.51 8.05 -2.42
C TYR A 113 76.22 7.46 -2.99
N ARG A 114 76.23 7.03 -4.27
CA ARG A 114 75.05 6.44 -4.96
C ARG A 114 74.60 5.12 -4.32
N CYS A 115 75.53 4.35 -3.81
CA CYS A 115 75.29 3.08 -3.13
C CYS A 115 76.01 3.08 -1.77
N LEU A 116 75.39 2.43 -0.77
CA LEU A 116 75.98 2.25 0.57
C LEU A 116 76.85 0.99 0.66
N GLY A 117 76.87 0.17 -0.39
CA GLY A 117 77.65 -1.06 -0.44
C GLY A 117 76.95 -2.11 -1.30
N TYR A 118 77.20 -3.37 -0.97
CA TYR A 118 76.57 -4.54 -1.58
C TYR A 118 75.65 -5.25 -0.58
N THR A 119 74.72 -6.08 -1.04
CA THR A 119 73.92 -6.98 -0.19
C THR A 119 74.67 -8.26 0.15
N THR A 120 74.03 -9.15 0.94
CA THR A 120 74.53 -10.51 1.24
C THR A 120 74.84 -11.32 -0.02
N GLU A 121 74.00 -11.25 -1.05
CA GLU A 121 74.23 -11.94 -2.32
C GLU A 121 75.18 -11.17 -3.27
N GLY A 122 75.60 -9.97 -2.87
CA GLY A 122 76.51 -9.15 -3.65
C GLY A 122 75.84 -8.29 -4.71
N ASP A 123 74.52 -8.08 -4.61
CA ASP A 123 73.78 -7.06 -5.36
C ASP A 123 74.13 -5.65 -4.88
N LEU A 124 73.78 -4.63 -5.66
CA LEU A 124 74.06 -3.24 -5.32
C LEU A 124 73.01 -2.71 -4.34
N PHE A 125 73.45 -2.22 -3.17
CA PHE A 125 72.57 -1.57 -2.21
C PHE A 125 72.56 -0.06 -2.47
N ALA A 126 71.51 0.45 -3.12
CA ALA A 126 71.36 1.87 -3.40
C ALA A 126 71.25 2.70 -2.11
N ASN A 127 71.74 3.94 -2.14
CA ASN A 127 71.56 4.91 -1.05
C ASN A 127 70.31 5.76 -1.33
N PRO A 128 69.19 5.61 -0.58
CA PRO A 128 68.00 6.44 -0.80
C PRO A 128 68.21 7.92 -0.44
N GLY A 129 69.22 8.22 0.40
CA GLY A 129 69.66 9.59 0.68
C GLY A 129 70.53 10.20 -0.43
N PHE A 130 70.87 9.45 -1.49
CA PHE A 130 71.58 10.02 -2.63
C PHE A 130 70.67 11.00 -3.38
N PRO A 131 71.12 12.25 -3.60
CA PRO A 131 70.34 13.24 -4.33
C PRO A 131 69.88 12.68 -5.67
N PRO A 132 68.59 12.79 -6.00
CA PRO A 132 68.11 12.26 -7.24
C PRO A 132 68.86 12.89 -8.41
N ASP A 133 69.07 12.12 -9.48
CA ASP A 133 69.79 12.61 -10.64
C ASP A 133 69.10 13.83 -11.32
N TYR A 134 67.84 14.09 -10.94
CA TYR A 134 66.92 15.15 -11.39
C TYR A 134 66.16 15.75 -10.19
N PRO A 135 65.65 16.99 -10.25
CA PRO A 135 65.00 17.68 -9.12
C PRO A 135 63.81 16.91 -8.50
N PRO A 136 63.52 17.07 -7.19
CA PRO A 136 62.42 16.37 -6.50
C PRO A 136 61.02 16.66 -7.09
N THR A 137 60.83 17.84 -7.66
CA THR A 137 59.60 18.22 -8.40
C THR A 137 59.34 17.37 -9.64
N GLN A 138 60.36 16.63 -10.12
CA GLN A 138 60.31 15.64 -11.21
C GLN A 138 60.30 14.17 -10.74
N ASN A 139 60.28 13.87 -9.43
CA ASN A 139 60.54 12.49 -8.95
C ASN A 139 59.45 11.85 -8.08
N VAL A 140 58.35 12.53 -7.78
CA VAL A 140 57.23 11.91 -7.03
C VAL A 140 55.91 11.91 -7.79
N LYS A 141 55.63 12.91 -8.67
CA LYS A 141 54.38 12.98 -9.44
C LYS A 141 54.44 12.39 -10.87
N THR A 142 55.61 11.94 -11.32
CA THR A 142 55.95 11.73 -12.75
C THR A 142 56.46 10.33 -13.11
N LEU A 143 56.28 9.31 -12.26
CA LEU A 143 56.68 7.93 -12.60
C LEU A 143 55.60 7.20 -13.43
N ASN A 144 55.21 7.79 -14.56
CA ASN A 144 54.51 7.12 -15.67
C ASN A 144 55.51 6.41 -16.61
N GLY A 145 56.54 5.78 -16.04
CA GLY A 145 57.35 4.87 -16.82
C GLY A 145 56.57 3.57 -17.06
N ARG A 146 56.83 2.89 -18.18
CA ARG A 146 56.40 1.48 -18.28
C ARG A 146 57.25 0.70 -17.29
N TRP A 147 56.71 0.48 -16.11
CA TRP A 147 57.35 -0.32 -15.07
C TRP A 147 57.65 -1.71 -15.64
N VAL A 148 58.84 -2.19 -15.34
CA VAL A 148 59.28 -3.51 -15.76
C VAL A 148 58.66 -4.50 -14.82
N LYS A 149 57.70 -5.27 -15.34
CA LYS A 149 57.14 -6.42 -14.63
C LYS A 149 58.21 -7.51 -14.53
N ASP A 150 58.24 -8.21 -13.41
CA ASP A 150 59.17 -9.30 -13.12
C ASP A 150 60.65 -8.91 -13.38
N PRO A 151 61.16 -7.82 -12.77
CA PRO A 151 62.49 -7.30 -13.08
C PRO A 151 63.61 -8.32 -12.82
N TRP A 152 63.40 -9.28 -11.91
CA TRP A 152 64.32 -10.39 -11.65
C TRP A 152 64.51 -11.36 -12.84
N ASP A 153 63.55 -11.44 -13.77
CA ASP A 153 63.65 -12.27 -14.98
C ASP A 153 64.02 -11.46 -16.24
N HIS A 154 64.24 -10.14 -16.10
CA HIS A 154 64.43 -9.24 -17.23
C HIS A 154 65.89 -9.20 -17.73
N LYS A 155 66.11 -9.55 -19.00
CA LYS A 155 67.45 -9.72 -19.62
C LYS A 155 68.22 -8.41 -19.93
N HIS A 156 67.80 -7.27 -19.40
CA HIS A 156 68.44 -5.99 -19.75
C HIS A 156 69.75 -5.82 -18.94
N PRO A 157 70.90 -5.53 -19.56
CA PRO A 157 72.19 -5.45 -18.84
C PRO A 157 72.23 -4.44 -17.69
N TYR A 158 71.42 -3.38 -17.77
CA TYR A 158 71.28 -2.41 -16.69
C TYR A 158 70.44 -2.93 -15.52
N ILE A 159 69.48 -3.86 -15.72
CA ILE A 159 68.74 -4.48 -14.60
C ILE A 159 69.61 -5.56 -13.95
N GLN A 160 70.25 -6.39 -14.77
CA GLN A 160 71.15 -7.47 -14.32
C GLN A 160 72.40 -6.97 -13.56
N GLN A 161 72.73 -5.67 -13.64
CA GLN A 161 73.80 -5.12 -12.81
C GLN A 161 73.35 -4.91 -11.34
N TRP A 162 72.05 -4.69 -11.12
CA TRP A 162 71.43 -4.43 -9.82
C TRP A 162 70.84 -5.68 -9.20
N ILE A 163 70.27 -6.58 -10.01
CA ILE A 163 69.68 -7.85 -9.58
C ILE A 163 70.49 -8.99 -10.18
N LYS A 164 71.22 -9.74 -9.36
CA LYS A 164 72.01 -10.91 -9.76
C LYS A 164 71.34 -12.23 -9.39
N GLU A 165 70.61 -12.25 -8.29
CA GLU A 165 69.97 -13.45 -7.75
C GLU A 165 68.44 -13.37 -7.80
N ARG A 166 67.79 -14.54 -7.93
CA ARG A 166 66.33 -14.68 -7.98
C ARG A 166 65.78 -15.10 -6.61
N ILE A 167 65.79 -14.15 -5.68
CA ILE A 167 65.34 -14.33 -4.28
C ILE A 167 64.17 -13.40 -3.95
N PHE A 168 63.36 -13.79 -2.96
CA PHE A 168 62.19 -13.03 -2.48
C PHE A 168 61.19 -12.64 -3.57
N VAL A 169 61.07 -13.44 -4.63
CA VAL A 169 60.05 -13.22 -5.66
C VAL A 169 58.67 -13.60 -5.14
N PRO A 170 57.57 -12.99 -5.63
CA PRO A 170 56.23 -13.15 -5.06
C PRO A 170 55.76 -14.60 -4.92
N GLU A 171 56.08 -15.46 -5.90
CA GLU A 171 55.70 -16.87 -5.86
C GLU A 171 56.42 -17.65 -4.75
N GLN A 172 57.72 -17.38 -4.54
CA GLN A 172 58.49 -17.99 -3.44
C GLN A 172 57.99 -17.53 -2.06
N LEU A 173 57.61 -16.26 -1.95
CA LEU A 173 57.03 -15.72 -0.71
C LEU A 173 55.65 -16.33 -0.45
N PHE A 174 54.85 -16.57 -1.48
CA PHE A 174 53.56 -17.24 -1.32
C PHE A 174 53.70 -18.70 -0.89
N GLU A 175 54.65 -19.45 -1.45
CA GLU A 175 54.92 -20.83 -1.05
C GLU A 175 55.38 -20.94 0.42
N SER A 176 56.12 -19.95 0.92
CA SER A 176 56.66 -19.96 2.29
C SER A 176 55.73 -19.34 3.34
N THR A 177 54.98 -18.29 2.99
CA THR A 177 54.18 -17.50 3.95
C THR A 177 52.67 -17.56 3.73
N GLY A 178 52.23 -18.08 2.58
CA GLY A 178 50.85 -17.96 2.12
C GLY A 178 50.46 -16.56 1.62
N ARG A 179 51.40 -15.59 1.56
CA ARG A 179 51.19 -14.22 1.07
C ARG A 179 52.20 -13.82 0.00
N ARG A 180 51.70 -13.39 -1.16
CA ARG A 180 52.54 -12.86 -2.26
C ARG A 180 53.18 -11.52 -1.90
N ASP A 181 52.46 -10.71 -1.13
CA ASP A 181 52.81 -9.36 -0.72
C ASP A 181 53.54 -9.32 0.64
N PHE A 182 54.04 -10.45 1.16
CA PHE A 182 54.55 -10.56 2.53
C PHE A 182 55.51 -9.44 2.94
N PHE A 183 56.46 -9.08 2.06
CA PHE A 183 57.35 -7.93 2.24
C PHE A 183 56.85 -6.66 1.54
N ALA A 184 56.08 -6.78 0.47
CA ALA A 184 55.57 -5.64 -0.28
C ALA A 184 54.58 -4.79 0.56
N ALA A 185 53.87 -5.42 1.50
CA ALA A 185 53.01 -4.76 2.47
C ALA A 185 53.76 -3.76 3.37
N ASN A 186 55.09 -3.91 3.51
CA ASN A 186 55.94 -3.02 4.30
C ASN A 186 56.51 -1.87 3.46
N ILE A 187 56.23 -1.78 2.16
CA ILE A 187 56.76 -0.71 1.32
C ILE A 187 56.18 0.64 1.74
N VAL A 188 57.07 1.58 2.04
CA VAL A 188 56.71 2.99 2.27
C VAL A 188 56.50 3.68 0.93
N ASP A 189 55.38 4.37 0.77
CA ASP A 189 55.01 5.11 -0.45
C ASP A 189 55.17 4.27 -1.72
N GLY A 190 54.62 3.05 -1.66
CA GLY A 190 54.64 2.10 -2.78
C GLY A 190 53.99 2.66 -4.04
N PRO A 191 54.41 2.21 -5.23
CA PRO A 191 53.78 2.63 -6.47
C PRO A 191 52.33 2.14 -6.49
N GLU A 192 51.36 3.06 -6.49
CA GLU A 192 49.94 2.70 -6.57
C GLU A 192 49.64 1.84 -7.81
N PRO A 193 48.70 0.87 -7.73
CA PRO A 193 48.39 -0.06 -8.83
C PRO A 193 48.11 0.59 -10.18
N GLN A 194 47.61 1.82 -10.16
CA GLN A 194 47.34 2.64 -11.35
C GLN A 194 48.58 3.03 -12.17
N TYR A 195 49.78 2.92 -11.60
CA TYR A 195 51.03 3.15 -12.31
C TYR A 195 51.51 1.92 -13.08
N PHE A 196 50.90 0.75 -12.86
CA PHE A 196 51.22 -0.47 -13.58
C PHE A 196 50.37 -0.60 -14.84
N SER A 197 51.02 -0.89 -15.96
CA SER A 197 50.38 -0.90 -17.29
C SER A 197 49.31 -1.98 -17.48
N ASP A 198 49.30 -3.01 -16.64
CA ASP A 198 48.36 -4.12 -16.65
C ASP A 198 47.41 -4.15 -15.43
N GLY A 199 47.52 -3.17 -14.52
CA GLY A 199 46.78 -3.14 -13.26
C GLY A 199 47.23 -4.22 -12.25
N GLY A 200 48.45 -4.74 -12.38
CA GLY A 200 49.04 -5.70 -11.45
C GLY A 200 49.29 -5.13 -10.04
N SER A 201 49.91 -5.93 -9.18
CA SER A 201 50.20 -5.55 -7.79
C SER A 201 51.66 -5.12 -7.62
N VAL A 202 51.97 -4.37 -6.55
CA VAL A 202 53.32 -3.81 -6.30
C VAL A 202 54.41 -4.88 -6.30
N GLU A 203 54.12 -6.05 -5.73
CA GLU A 203 55.03 -7.18 -5.63
C GLU A 203 55.49 -7.72 -7.00
N ASP A 204 54.74 -7.47 -8.08
CA ASP A 204 55.10 -7.89 -9.44
C ASP A 204 56.13 -6.94 -10.11
N TYR A 205 56.37 -5.76 -9.51
CA TYR A 205 57.14 -4.67 -10.12
C TYR A 205 58.33 -4.22 -9.28
N VAL A 206 58.36 -4.54 -7.99
CA VAL A 206 59.43 -4.19 -7.06
C VAL A 206 60.15 -5.46 -6.62
N HIS A 207 61.42 -5.57 -6.98
CA HIS A 207 62.30 -6.63 -6.49
C HIS A 207 62.87 -6.28 -5.12
N ILE A 208 62.82 -7.22 -4.19
CA ILE A 208 63.36 -7.05 -2.84
C ILE A 208 64.85 -7.42 -2.86
N ILE A 209 65.74 -6.42 -2.95
CA ILE A 209 67.20 -6.64 -2.93
C ILE A 209 67.66 -6.99 -1.51
N GLN A 210 67.03 -6.41 -0.50
CA GLN A 210 67.22 -6.79 0.90
C GLN A 210 65.85 -6.83 1.59
N PRO A 211 65.46 -7.94 2.24
CA PRO A 211 64.20 -8.02 2.96
C PRO A 211 64.25 -7.13 4.21
N PRO A 212 63.13 -6.49 4.59
CA PRO A 212 63.01 -5.96 5.94
C PRO A 212 63.00 -7.12 6.93
N THR A 213 63.44 -6.86 8.15
CA THR A 213 63.30 -7.82 9.25
C THR A 213 62.47 -7.20 10.37
N MET A 214 62.47 -7.85 11.53
CA MET A 214 61.85 -7.28 12.73
C MET A 214 62.38 -5.87 13.05
N TYR A 215 63.70 -5.66 12.96
CA TYR A 215 64.34 -4.40 13.38
C TYR A 215 65.24 -3.74 12.32
N SER A 216 65.38 -4.33 11.13
CA SER A 216 66.18 -3.74 10.06
C SER A 216 65.32 -3.33 8.88
N TRP A 217 65.68 -2.22 8.24
CA TRP A 217 65.03 -1.79 7.01
C TRP A 217 65.36 -2.73 5.85
N GLY A 218 64.38 -2.94 4.98
CA GLY A 218 64.58 -3.56 3.68
C GLY A 218 64.74 -2.51 2.59
N LEU A 219 65.19 -2.97 1.42
CA LEU A 219 65.30 -2.14 0.23
C LEU A 219 64.76 -2.89 -0.99
N GLY A 220 63.75 -2.29 -1.60
CA GLY A 220 63.19 -2.70 -2.87
C GLY A 220 63.73 -1.85 -4.01
N ILE A 221 63.76 -2.42 -5.22
CA ILE A 221 64.07 -1.70 -6.45
C ILE A 221 63.03 -2.02 -7.52
N GLY A 222 62.54 -0.99 -8.19
CA GLY A 222 61.74 -1.16 -9.39
C GLY A 222 62.39 -0.43 -10.57
N PHE A 223 62.20 -0.98 -11.76
CA PHE A 223 62.74 -0.41 -13.00
C PHE A 223 61.61 0.10 -13.86
N TYR A 224 61.87 1.18 -14.59
CA TYR A 224 60.88 1.76 -15.47
C TYR A 224 61.53 2.39 -16.70
N PHE A 225 60.87 2.21 -17.85
CA PHE A 225 61.29 2.84 -19.09
C PHE A 225 60.75 4.27 -19.19
N HIS A 226 61.62 5.20 -19.55
CA HIS A 226 61.37 6.62 -19.81
C HIS A 226 61.72 6.96 -21.28
N ASN A 227 61.28 8.11 -21.80
CA ASN A 227 61.46 8.52 -23.21
C ASN A 227 61.00 7.44 -24.22
N ASN A 228 59.73 7.02 -24.17
CA ASN A 228 59.15 6.05 -25.11
C ASN A 228 59.94 4.72 -25.25
N GLY A 229 60.50 4.21 -24.14
CA GLY A 229 61.22 2.92 -24.15
C GLY A 229 62.73 3.02 -24.38
N GLN A 230 63.27 4.22 -24.59
CA GLN A 230 64.69 4.40 -24.95
C GLN A 230 65.63 4.45 -23.73
N ASN A 231 65.15 4.92 -22.58
CA ASN A 231 65.98 5.09 -21.39
C ASN A 231 65.43 4.27 -20.22
N LEU A 232 66.27 3.43 -19.61
CA LEU A 232 65.89 2.64 -18.45
C LEU A 232 66.40 3.30 -17.17
N ARG A 233 65.50 3.47 -16.19
CA ARG A 233 65.79 4.05 -14.87
C ARG A 233 65.36 3.09 -13.77
N TYR A 234 65.81 3.33 -12.54
CA TYR A 234 65.37 2.62 -11.35
C TYR A 234 64.88 3.59 -10.29
N LYS A 235 63.96 3.13 -9.45
CA LYS A 235 63.58 3.76 -8.19
C LYS A 235 63.76 2.74 -7.07
N THR A 236 64.21 3.22 -5.92
CA THR A 236 64.28 2.40 -4.72
C THR A 236 63.10 2.69 -3.81
N PHE A 237 62.70 1.68 -3.06
CA PHE A 237 61.57 1.70 -2.15
C PHE A 237 62.05 1.23 -0.80
N LEU A 238 61.78 2.01 0.23
CA LEU A 238 62.09 1.61 1.59
C LEU A 238 61.05 0.59 2.04
N LEU A 239 61.51 -0.51 2.62
CA LEU A 239 60.62 -1.47 3.27
C LEU A 239 60.76 -1.32 4.78
N MET A 240 59.66 -0.90 5.40
CA MET A 240 59.59 -0.61 6.82
C MET A 240 59.82 -1.88 7.66
N PRO A 241 60.64 -1.83 8.72
CA PRO A 241 60.76 -2.91 9.68
C PRO A 241 59.40 -3.27 10.27
N PHE A 242 59.17 -4.57 10.52
CA PHE A 242 57.90 -5.03 11.07
C PHE A 242 57.59 -4.45 12.46
N GLU A 243 58.61 -4.03 13.22
CA GLU A 243 58.43 -3.34 14.50
C GLU A 243 57.74 -1.98 14.38
N MET A 244 57.85 -1.28 13.24
CA MET A 244 57.24 0.04 13.06
C MET A 244 55.76 -0.02 12.65
N LEU A 245 55.28 -1.19 12.20
CA LEU A 245 53.86 -1.45 11.91
C LEU A 245 53.12 -2.02 13.13
N LYS A 246 53.84 -2.31 14.20
CA LYS A 246 53.27 -2.64 15.51
C LYS A 246 53.08 -1.32 16.25
N LYS A 247 51.94 -1.13 16.91
CA LYS A 247 51.63 0.07 17.72
C LYS A 247 51.47 1.35 16.87
N ASP A 248 50.41 1.39 16.08
CA ASP A 248 50.06 2.45 15.12
C ASP A 248 48.56 2.80 15.18
N ILE A 249 48.22 4.08 14.99
CA ILE A 249 46.86 4.61 14.81
C ILE A 249 46.65 5.04 13.35
N SER A 250 45.45 4.83 12.81
CA SER A 250 45.12 5.26 11.43
C SER A 250 43.69 5.76 11.28
N VAL A 251 43.45 6.61 10.28
CA VAL A 251 42.17 7.25 9.99
C VAL A 251 41.66 6.90 8.60
N GLN A 252 40.37 6.59 8.48
CA GLN A 252 39.67 6.33 7.22
C GLN A 252 38.26 6.94 7.24
N ALA A 253 37.73 7.37 6.08
CA ALA A 253 36.34 7.80 5.99
C ALA A 253 35.38 6.60 6.05
N GLU A 254 34.33 6.69 6.87
CA GLU A 254 33.21 5.75 6.89
C GLU A 254 32.10 6.23 5.95
N SER A 255 31.71 7.50 6.03
CA SER A 255 30.64 8.07 5.22
C SER A 255 30.85 9.57 4.99
N ILE A 256 30.85 10.04 3.75
CA ILE A 256 30.92 11.47 3.42
C ILE A 256 30.19 11.74 2.10
N PRO A 257 29.24 12.69 2.03
CA PRO A 257 28.61 13.05 0.77
C PRO A 257 29.54 13.90 -0.09
N VAL A 258 29.45 13.73 -1.41
CA VAL A 258 30.20 14.53 -2.39
C VAL A 258 29.68 15.97 -2.47
N GLY A 259 28.41 16.20 -2.14
CA GLY A 259 27.79 17.51 -2.10
C GLY A 259 26.40 17.48 -1.50
N ALA A 260 25.88 18.66 -1.18
CA ALA A 260 24.57 18.84 -0.58
C ALA A 260 23.98 20.23 -0.88
N GLY A 261 22.64 20.31 -0.88
CA GLY A 261 21.91 21.57 -0.99
C GLY A 261 21.92 22.37 0.31
N ALA A 262 21.83 23.71 0.22
CA ALA A 262 21.80 24.58 1.39
C ALA A 262 20.66 24.20 2.35
N GLY A 263 20.96 24.23 3.65
CA GLY A 263 20.04 23.86 4.73
C GLY A 263 19.90 22.35 4.98
N ARG A 264 20.36 21.48 4.06
CA ARG A 264 20.32 20.02 4.26
C ARG A 264 21.24 19.60 5.41
N LYS A 265 20.78 18.68 6.27
CA LYS A 265 21.61 18.08 7.31
C LYS A 265 22.58 17.08 6.66
N VAL A 266 23.87 17.36 6.76
CA VAL A 266 25.00 16.54 6.31
C VAL A 266 25.53 15.71 7.47
N LEU A 267 26.02 14.50 7.18
CA LEU A 267 26.70 13.64 8.15
C LEU A 267 28.03 13.17 7.55
N VAL A 268 29.12 13.42 8.28
CA VAL A 268 30.46 12.90 7.98
C VAL A 268 30.84 11.91 9.06
N GLY A 269 31.33 10.73 8.66
CA GLY A 269 31.76 9.64 9.53
C GLY A 269 33.22 9.31 9.29
N ILE A 270 33.99 9.23 10.37
CA ILE A 270 35.40 8.89 10.39
C ILE A 270 35.60 7.66 11.26
N ASN A 271 36.37 6.71 10.73
CA ASN A 271 36.81 5.51 11.42
C ASN A 271 38.28 5.62 11.80
N VAL A 272 38.58 5.44 13.07
CA VAL A 272 39.91 5.47 13.66
C VAL A 272 40.27 4.06 14.12
N LYS A 273 41.39 3.51 13.65
CA LYS A 273 41.84 2.14 13.96
C LYS A 273 43.15 2.17 14.74
N SER A 274 43.31 1.23 15.68
CA SER A 274 44.55 1.02 16.44
C SER A 274 45.09 -0.39 16.21
N THR A 275 46.41 -0.52 16.09
CA THR A 275 47.13 -1.80 16.09
C THR A 275 47.86 -2.07 17.41
N PHE A 276 47.68 -1.22 18.42
CA PHE A 276 48.18 -1.46 19.78
C PHE A 276 47.43 -2.63 20.42
N THR A 277 48.09 -3.43 21.25
CA THR A 277 47.42 -4.53 21.97
C THR A 277 46.62 -4.06 23.19
N GLU A 278 46.92 -2.87 23.68
CA GLU A 278 46.25 -2.23 24.81
C GLU A 278 45.43 -1.02 24.33
N ASP A 279 44.52 -0.55 25.17
CA ASP A 279 43.71 0.63 24.90
C ASP A 279 44.59 1.89 24.93
N GLU A 280 44.63 2.62 23.83
CA GLU A 280 45.43 3.84 23.71
C GLU A 280 44.56 5.09 23.67
N THR A 281 45.07 6.17 24.25
CA THR A 281 44.38 7.47 24.24
C THR A 281 45.14 8.48 23.42
N ALA A 282 44.50 8.96 22.34
CA ALA A 282 45.07 9.93 21.41
C ALA A 282 44.30 11.24 21.39
N ASP A 283 45.01 12.34 21.17
CA ASP A 283 44.43 13.66 20.91
C ASP A 283 43.90 13.73 19.47
N TYR A 284 42.71 14.30 19.28
CA TYR A 284 42.07 14.47 17.97
C TYR A 284 41.51 15.89 17.80
N GLU A 285 41.41 16.34 16.55
CA GLU A 285 40.79 17.63 16.19
C GLU A 285 40.06 17.55 14.84
N TRP A 286 38.85 18.12 14.81
CA TRP A 286 38.09 18.39 13.60
C TRP A 286 38.24 19.85 13.19
N GLU A 287 38.35 20.08 11.89
CA GLU A 287 38.22 21.40 11.27
C GLU A 287 37.19 21.31 10.14
N ILE A 288 36.05 21.96 10.33
CA ILE A 288 34.95 21.99 9.36
C ILE A 288 34.58 23.45 9.10
N ILE A 289 34.94 23.92 7.91
CA ILE A 289 34.91 25.35 7.55
C ILE A 289 34.35 25.55 6.14
N LYS A 290 33.81 26.74 5.91
CA LYS A 290 33.48 27.20 4.56
C LYS A 290 34.74 27.40 3.74
N LYS A 291 34.72 26.96 2.48
CA LYS A 291 35.88 27.03 1.60
C LYS A 291 36.17 28.45 1.11
N SER A 292 35.14 29.30 0.91
CA SER A 292 35.35 30.63 0.34
C SER A 292 36.07 31.60 1.28
N ASP A 293 35.77 31.54 2.59
CA ASP A 293 36.22 32.51 3.59
C ASP A 293 36.86 31.89 4.85
N GLY A 294 36.88 30.56 4.96
CA GLY A 294 37.42 29.84 6.12
C GLY A 294 36.56 29.95 7.39
N SER A 295 35.33 30.48 7.30
CA SER A 295 34.46 30.65 8.46
C SER A 295 33.96 29.30 9.01
N LYS A 296 33.89 29.18 10.34
CA LYS A 296 33.36 27.99 11.01
C LYS A 296 31.86 27.83 10.80
N ILE A 297 31.42 26.59 10.70
CA ILE A 297 30.00 26.22 10.59
C ILE A 297 29.55 25.60 11.92
N PRO A 298 28.29 25.77 12.36
CA PRO A 298 27.76 25.03 13.50
C PRO A 298 27.74 23.51 13.21
N VAL A 299 28.51 22.75 14.00
CA VAL A 299 28.62 21.28 13.89
C VAL A 299 28.18 20.61 15.18
N GLU A 300 27.36 19.57 15.03
CA GLU A 300 26.99 18.60 16.06
C GLU A 300 27.90 17.37 15.93
N TYR A 301 28.68 17.07 16.96
CA TYR A 301 29.59 15.92 16.99
C TYR A 301 28.93 14.73 17.72
N LEU A 302 28.97 13.56 17.11
CA LEU A 302 28.30 12.34 17.56
C LEU A 302 29.27 11.13 17.51
N GLY A 303 28.84 9.99 18.07
CA GLY A 303 29.62 8.75 18.08
C GLY A 303 30.50 8.63 19.33
N HIS A 304 31.71 8.09 19.16
CA HIS A 304 32.61 7.80 20.27
C HIS A 304 33.34 9.04 20.82
N ALA A 305 33.25 10.19 20.14
CA ALA A 305 33.60 11.48 20.71
C ALA A 305 32.62 12.56 20.22
N THR A 306 32.23 13.46 21.13
CA THR A 306 31.13 14.42 20.91
C THR A 306 31.59 15.88 20.98
N LYS A 307 32.86 16.14 20.69
CA LYS A 307 33.48 17.48 20.71
C LYS A 307 34.33 17.69 19.46
N GLU A 308 34.51 18.94 19.06
CA GLU A 308 35.40 19.36 17.96
C GLU A 308 36.84 18.89 18.16
N LYS A 309 37.34 18.92 19.39
CA LYS A 309 38.66 18.40 19.75
C LYS A 309 38.67 17.81 21.14
N GLY A 310 39.59 16.90 21.38
CA GLY A 310 39.77 16.27 22.69
C GLY A 310 40.59 15.00 22.60
N LYS A 311 40.40 14.13 23.61
CA LYS A 311 41.04 12.82 23.68
C LYS A 311 40.04 11.72 23.38
N ILE A 312 40.47 10.69 22.66
CA ILE A 312 39.68 9.49 22.40
C ILE A 312 40.48 8.26 22.80
N THR A 313 39.85 7.34 23.53
CA THR A 313 40.42 6.03 23.85
C THR A 313 39.98 4.99 22.82
N ILE A 314 40.93 4.49 22.06
CA ILE A 314 40.75 3.47 21.02
C ILE A 314 41.17 2.13 21.64
N PRO A 315 40.26 1.13 21.69
CA PRO A 315 40.62 -0.16 22.24
C PRO A 315 41.71 -0.84 21.43
N GLY A 316 42.53 -1.63 22.09
CA GLY A 316 43.60 -2.38 21.43
C GLY A 316 43.08 -3.26 20.29
N GLU A 317 43.76 -3.25 19.16
CA GLU A 317 43.44 -3.98 17.92
C GLU A 317 41.99 -3.78 17.44
N ASN A 318 41.43 -2.59 17.70
CA ASN A 318 40.03 -2.27 17.43
C ASN A 318 39.87 -0.86 16.82
N GLU A 319 38.62 -0.45 16.64
CA GLU A 319 38.26 0.77 15.95
C GLU A 319 37.24 1.64 16.71
N ARG A 320 37.21 2.93 16.37
CA ARG A 320 36.27 3.92 16.90
C ARG A 320 35.68 4.75 15.76
N LEU A 321 34.37 4.90 15.79
CA LEU A 321 33.60 5.72 14.85
C LEU A 321 33.25 7.08 15.44
N MET A 322 33.50 8.12 14.67
CA MET A 322 33.27 9.52 15.03
C MET A 322 32.47 10.20 13.93
N TYR A 323 31.50 11.02 14.32
CA TYR A 323 30.64 11.71 13.37
C TYR A 323 30.59 13.21 13.59
N ALA A 324 30.46 13.94 12.50
CA ALA A 324 30.18 15.36 12.46
C ALA A 324 28.93 15.61 11.61
N SER A 325 27.96 16.32 12.17
CA SER A 325 26.70 16.65 11.49
C SER A 325 26.44 18.14 11.49
N PHE A 326 26.08 18.71 10.35
CA PHE A 326 25.86 20.15 10.20
C PHE A 326 24.82 20.45 9.13
N SER A 327 24.23 21.65 9.15
CA SER A 327 23.42 22.13 8.04
C SER A 327 24.31 22.73 6.96
N MET A 328 24.20 22.25 5.73
CA MET A 328 25.01 22.71 4.61
C MET A 328 24.80 24.22 4.36
N PRO A 329 25.86 25.05 4.30
CA PRO A 329 25.75 26.45 3.94
C PRO A 329 25.58 26.64 2.42
N GLU A 330 25.33 27.87 1.98
CA GLU A 330 25.42 28.26 0.56
C GLU A 330 26.89 28.41 0.10
N ASP A 331 27.74 27.45 0.45
CA ASP A 331 29.17 27.42 0.12
C ASP A 331 29.74 26.00 0.19
N ASP A 332 30.82 25.74 -0.53
CA ASP A 332 31.58 24.49 -0.41
C ASP A 332 32.15 24.37 1.01
N VAL A 333 32.21 23.14 1.55
CA VAL A 333 32.69 22.87 2.91
C VAL A 333 33.95 22.02 2.86
N LEU A 334 35.01 22.47 3.53
CA LEU A 334 36.22 21.68 3.78
C LEU A 334 36.07 20.95 5.10
N VAL A 335 36.42 19.66 5.11
CA VAL A 335 36.45 18.80 6.28
C VAL A 335 37.86 18.26 6.43
N ARG A 336 38.51 18.56 7.55
CA ARG A 336 39.79 18.01 7.97
C ARG A 336 39.65 17.36 9.34
N PHE A 337 40.23 16.19 9.51
CA PHE A 337 40.30 15.47 10.77
C PHE A 337 41.73 15.00 11.01
N VAL A 338 42.24 15.20 12.22
CA VAL A 338 43.57 14.75 12.63
C VAL A 338 43.50 13.98 13.94
N ILE A 339 44.37 12.99 14.11
CA ILE A 339 44.55 12.25 15.37
C ILE A 339 46.04 12.01 15.64
N ASN A 340 46.49 12.09 16.88
CA ASN A 340 47.90 11.89 17.27
C ASN A 340 48.89 12.60 16.33
N GLU A 341 48.61 13.88 15.98
CA GLU A 341 49.32 14.60 14.92
C GLU A 341 50.84 14.68 15.15
N ASP A 342 51.28 14.65 16.41
CA ASP A 342 52.69 14.68 16.80
C ASP A 342 53.31 13.29 17.05
N GLY A 343 52.50 12.23 17.04
CA GLY A 343 52.95 10.85 17.24
C GLY A 343 53.42 10.52 18.64
N THR A 344 53.12 11.36 19.65
CA THR A 344 53.73 11.21 20.99
C THR A 344 52.80 10.58 22.02
N SER A 345 51.50 10.49 21.75
CA SER A 345 50.52 9.99 22.71
C SER A 345 49.36 9.29 21.99
N PRO A 346 49.46 7.97 21.74
CA PRO A 346 50.59 7.09 22.06
C PRO A 346 51.82 7.34 21.17
N GLU A 347 52.98 6.88 21.61
CA GLU A 347 54.19 6.93 20.79
C GLU A 347 54.02 6.02 19.58
N GLU A 348 54.00 6.60 18.38
CA GLU A 348 53.96 5.87 17.12
C GLU A 348 54.99 6.44 16.15
N LYS A 349 55.43 5.59 15.22
CA LYS A 349 56.54 5.91 14.33
C LYS A 349 56.09 6.40 12.96
N TYR A 350 54.83 6.22 12.59
CA TYR A 350 54.26 6.62 11.31
C TYR A 350 53.05 7.52 11.52
N LEU A 351 53.05 8.70 10.88
CA LEU A 351 52.04 9.76 11.09
C LEU A 351 51.27 10.11 9.81
N GLY A 352 51.60 9.49 8.67
CA GLY A 352 51.00 9.82 7.37
C GLY A 352 49.53 9.39 7.24
N ASN A 353 49.12 8.43 8.07
CA ASN A 353 47.78 7.84 8.17
C ASN A 353 46.88 8.50 9.23
N ASN A 354 47.36 9.56 9.87
CA ASN A 354 46.69 10.25 10.98
C ASN A 354 45.76 11.37 10.55
N VAL A 355 45.77 11.72 9.27
CA VAL A 355 45.08 12.89 8.73
C VAL A 355 44.09 12.46 7.66
N PHE A 356 42.88 13.00 7.72
CA PHE A 356 41.85 12.89 6.70
C PHE A 356 41.40 14.27 6.23
N GLU A 357 41.29 14.48 4.92
CA GLU A 357 40.82 15.73 4.32
C GLU A 357 39.85 15.44 3.16
N ALA A 358 38.75 16.19 3.10
CA ALA A 358 37.74 16.09 2.04
C ALA A 358 36.97 17.40 1.83
N GLU A 359 36.34 17.52 0.65
CA GLU A 359 35.52 18.67 0.27
C GLU A 359 34.09 18.23 -0.08
N ILE A 360 33.09 18.94 0.45
CA ILE A 360 31.67 18.72 0.18
C ILE A 360 31.15 19.91 -0.63
N LYS A 361 30.65 19.64 -1.83
CA LYS A 361 30.19 20.67 -2.77
C LYS A 361 28.80 21.22 -2.46
N TYR A 362 28.64 22.54 -2.49
CA TYR A 362 27.32 23.17 -2.47
C TYR A 362 26.63 23.00 -3.83
N VAL A 363 25.36 22.60 -3.80
CA VAL A 363 24.50 22.53 -5.00
C VAL A 363 23.20 23.30 -4.84
N GLU A 364 22.72 23.85 -5.95
CA GLU A 364 21.38 24.44 -6.00
C GLU A 364 20.31 23.34 -5.77
N SER A 365 19.32 23.65 -4.94
CA SER A 365 18.14 22.82 -4.69
C SER A 365 16.95 23.25 -5.55
N ILE A 366 16.30 22.28 -6.20
CA ILE A 366 15.11 22.47 -7.02
C ILE A 366 13.90 22.03 -6.20
N PHE A 367 13.03 22.97 -5.83
CA PHE A 367 11.80 22.70 -5.09
C PHE A 367 10.57 22.86 -5.98
N GLU A 368 9.72 21.84 -6.00
CA GLU A 368 8.43 21.86 -6.68
C GLU A 368 7.30 21.41 -5.76
N TYR A 369 6.12 21.96 -5.99
CA TYR A 369 4.88 21.60 -5.31
C TYR A 369 3.79 21.33 -6.34
N ASP A 370 3.13 20.19 -6.23
CA ASP A 370 1.94 19.87 -7.01
C ASP A 370 0.82 19.34 -6.11
N GLU A 371 -0.41 19.66 -6.47
CA GLU A 371 -1.61 19.24 -5.75
C GLU A 371 -2.59 18.57 -6.69
N TYR A 372 -3.16 17.45 -6.25
CA TYR A 372 -4.02 16.62 -7.07
C TYR A 372 -5.29 16.19 -6.34
N ASP A 373 -6.42 16.48 -6.99
CA ASP A 373 -7.72 16.01 -6.56
C ASP A 373 -8.03 14.61 -7.10
N ILE A 374 -8.58 13.78 -6.22
CA ILE A 374 -9.15 12.47 -6.52
C ILE A 374 -10.67 12.55 -6.28
N PRO A 375 -11.49 12.61 -7.35
CA PRO A 375 -12.93 12.80 -7.25
C PRO A 375 -13.68 11.69 -6.49
N TYR A 376 -14.89 12.01 -6.03
CA TYR A 376 -15.78 11.14 -5.26
C TYR A 376 -16.02 9.74 -5.83
N ASN A 377 -16.06 9.59 -7.16
CA ASN A 377 -16.33 8.34 -7.86
C ASN A 377 -15.07 7.58 -8.31
N VAL A 378 -13.87 7.97 -7.85
CA VAL A 378 -12.60 7.41 -8.32
C VAL A 378 -11.96 6.52 -7.26
N LEU A 379 -11.67 5.26 -7.59
CA LEU A 379 -11.01 4.27 -6.74
C LEU A 379 -9.49 4.42 -6.71
N SER A 380 -8.89 4.83 -7.82
CA SER A 380 -7.44 5.06 -7.93
C SER A 380 -7.11 6.04 -9.05
N ARG A 381 -5.96 6.70 -8.94
CA ARG A 381 -5.39 7.55 -9.98
C ARG A 381 -3.93 7.20 -10.23
N ASP A 382 -3.59 6.95 -11.48
CA ASP A 382 -2.21 6.76 -11.91
C ASP A 382 -1.56 8.12 -12.16
N PHE A 383 -0.26 8.22 -11.88
CA PHE A 383 0.56 9.40 -12.08
C PHE A 383 1.79 9.02 -12.89
N SER A 384 2.16 9.87 -13.84
CA SER A 384 3.37 9.75 -14.67
C SER A 384 3.83 11.15 -15.04
N PHE A 385 4.94 11.60 -14.47
CA PHE A 385 5.53 12.92 -14.77
C PHE A 385 7.04 12.92 -14.58
N ASN A 386 7.71 13.89 -15.19
CA ASN A 386 9.13 14.15 -14.92
C ASN A 386 9.32 14.62 -13.48
N LEU A 387 10.39 14.17 -12.82
CA LEU A 387 10.70 14.51 -11.43
C LEU A 387 10.69 16.04 -11.19
N SER A 388 11.19 16.82 -12.15
CA SER A 388 11.12 18.29 -12.14
C SER A 388 10.93 18.88 -13.55
N LYS A 389 10.56 20.16 -13.62
CA LYS A 389 10.40 20.95 -14.85
C LYS A 389 11.71 21.13 -15.62
N ARG A 390 12.85 21.14 -14.92
CA ARG A 390 14.19 21.13 -15.50
C ARG A 390 15.00 19.93 -14.99
N PRO A 391 15.94 19.39 -15.78
CA PRO A 391 16.81 18.32 -15.33
C PRO A 391 17.71 18.72 -14.16
N SER A 392 18.03 17.75 -13.31
CA SER A 392 19.15 17.84 -12.38
C SER A 392 20.45 17.62 -13.13
N VAL A 393 21.49 18.38 -12.79
CA VAL A 393 22.76 18.41 -13.52
C VAL A 393 23.89 18.08 -12.55
N ALA A 394 24.79 17.21 -12.99
CA ALA A 394 26.10 17.06 -12.36
C ALA A 394 27.16 17.42 -13.41
N ASP A 395 28.13 18.27 -13.04
CA ASP A 395 29.17 18.72 -13.97
C ASP A 395 30.55 18.68 -13.30
N LEU A 396 31.42 17.83 -13.83
CA LEU A 396 32.82 17.78 -13.46
C LEU A 396 33.60 18.98 -14.03
N GLY A 397 33.02 19.78 -14.92
CA GLY A 397 33.68 20.87 -15.63
C GLY A 397 34.70 20.36 -16.66
N SER A 398 35.50 21.27 -17.21
CA SER A 398 36.54 20.89 -18.17
C SER A 398 37.63 20.05 -17.49
N ALA A 399 38.02 18.96 -18.14
CA ALA A 399 39.28 18.29 -17.81
C ALA A 399 40.43 19.28 -18.03
N ARG A 400 41.46 19.20 -17.19
CA ARG A 400 42.69 19.96 -17.41
C ARG A 400 43.43 19.45 -18.65
N GLY A 401 43.18 18.20 -19.06
CA GLY A 401 43.65 17.62 -20.31
C GLY A 401 42.57 16.75 -20.97
N SER A 402 42.34 15.55 -20.47
CA SER A 402 41.37 14.58 -21.01
C SER A 402 40.83 13.66 -19.93
N TRP A 403 39.58 13.19 -20.07
CA TRP A 403 39.02 12.20 -19.15
C TRP A 403 39.53 10.78 -19.48
N SER A 404 40.00 10.04 -18.46
CA SER A 404 40.38 8.63 -18.56
C SER A 404 39.18 7.74 -18.29
N GLY A 405 38.79 6.95 -19.30
CA GLY A 405 37.65 6.04 -19.23
C GLY A 405 36.29 6.76 -19.27
N ASN A 406 35.26 6.06 -18.82
CA ASN A 406 33.91 6.59 -18.73
C ASN A 406 33.69 7.31 -17.40
N ILE A 407 32.82 8.31 -17.43
CA ILE A 407 32.31 8.96 -16.23
C ILE A 407 31.19 8.08 -15.68
N THR A 408 31.33 7.71 -14.41
CA THR A 408 30.43 6.77 -13.73
C THR A 408 29.69 7.47 -12.59
N GLY A 409 28.59 6.89 -12.11
CA GLY A 409 27.82 7.48 -11.02
C GLY A 409 26.39 6.98 -10.97
N GLU A 410 25.59 7.60 -10.11
CA GLU A 410 24.19 7.24 -9.91
C GLU A 410 23.33 8.46 -9.56
N PHE A 411 22.04 8.38 -9.89
CA PHE A 411 21.02 9.34 -9.49
C PHE A 411 19.85 8.54 -8.91
N LYS A 412 19.52 8.75 -7.64
CA LYS A 412 18.54 8.00 -6.88
C LYS A 412 17.37 8.89 -6.52
N ILE A 413 16.16 8.33 -6.54
CA ILE A 413 14.95 8.98 -6.05
C ILE A 413 14.45 8.25 -4.82
N ILE A 414 14.31 9.00 -3.74
CA ILE A 414 13.82 8.56 -2.44
C ILE A 414 12.37 9.05 -2.28
N ARG A 415 11.53 8.22 -1.67
CA ARG A 415 10.12 8.51 -1.46
C ARG A 415 9.81 8.56 0.03
N ASP A 416 9.02 9.53 0.43
CA ASP A 416 8.50 9.67 1.78
C ASP A 416 6.99 9.93 1.74
N PRO A 417 6.14 9.05 2.29
CA PRO A 417 6.48 7.80 2.94
C PRO A 417 6.97 6.73 1.96
N ARG A 418 7.86 5.84 2.42
CA ARG A 418 8.40 4.74 1.60
C ARG A 418 7.32 3.75 1.16
N ASP A 419 6.37 3.49 2.06
CA ASP A 419 5.30 2.50 1.89
C ASP A 419 3.90 3.11 2.01
N GLY A 420 2.93 2.48 1.35
CA GLY A 420 1.51 2.73 1.56
C GLY A 420 0.90 3.89 0.77
N LEU A 421 1.66 4.93 0.38
CA LEU A 421 1.12 6.04 -0.45
C LEU A 421 1.43 5.86 -1.94
N PHE A 422 2.71 5.70 -2.29
CA PHE A 422 3.18 5.56 -3.67
C PHE A 422 3.10 4.11 -4.16
N ARG A 423 1.90 3.61 -4.49
CA ARG A 423 1.70 2.24 -4.96
C ARG A 423 2.29 2.05 -6.36
N LYS A 424 2.75 0.83 -6.67
CA LYS A 424 3.28 0.45 -8.00
C LYS A 424 4.37 1.41 -8.53
N TYR A 425 5.19 1.94 -7.62
CA TYR A 425 6.20 2.91 -7.99
C TYR A 425 7.23 2.34 -8.97
N SER A 426 7.56 3.11 -10.00
CA SER A 426 8.65 2.79 -10.94
C SER A 426 9.25 4.05 -11.55
N GLU A 427 10.51 3.93 -12.00
CA GLU A 427 11.30 5.00 -12.61
C GLU A 427 11.61 4.63 -14.06
N GLN A 428 11.47 5.59 -14.97
CA GLN A 428 11.93 5.46 -16.34
C GLN A 428 13.00 6.51 -16.63
N ASN A 429 13.90 6.20 -17.56
CA ASN A 429 15.01 7.08 -17.95
C ASN A 429 15.98 7.42 -16.79
N ASN A 430 16.14 6.49 -15.83
CA ASN A 430 17.11 6.60 -14.74
C ASN A 430 18.19 5.49 -14.72
N PRO A 431 18.91 5.21 -15.83
CA PRO A 431 19.96 4.21 -15.81
C PRO A 431 21.17 4.69 -14.98
N PRO A 432 22.00 3.75 -14.45
CA PRO A 432 23.31 4.10 -13.90
C PRO A 432 24.11 4.97 -14.87
N VAL A 433 24.86 5.93 -14.34
CA VAL A 433 25.68 6.82 -15.17
C VAL A 433 26.91 6.03 -15.65
N ASN A 434 27.11 6.00 -16.97
CA ASN A 434 28.26 5.38 -17.62
C ASN A 434 28.52 6.10 -18.96
N GLU A 435 28.85 7.38 -18.89
CA GLU A 435 28.92 8.29 -20.04
C GLU A 435 30.35 8.37 -20.59
N VAL A 436 30.50 8.15 -21.90
CA VAL A 436 31.79 8.23 -22.59
C VAL A 436 32.12 9.70 -22.86
N ARG A 437 33.21 10.22 -22.29
CA ARG A 437 33.82 11.55 -22.58
C ARG A 437 32.92 12.78 -22.32
N ARG A 438 31.82 12.67 -21.55
CA ARG A 438 30.97 13.81 -21.17
C ARG A 438 31.15 14.17 -19.70
N SER A 439 31.83 15.28 -19.41
CA SER A 439 32.01 15.83 -18.05
C SER A 439 30.72 16.22 -17.35
N ARG A 440 29.65 16.43 -18.13
CA ARG A 440 28.35 16.91 -17.67
C ARG A 440 27.25 15.89 -17.98
N VAL A 441 26.48 15.54 -16.97
CA VAL A 441 25.39 14.58 -17.05
C VAL A 441 24.10 15.24 -16.57
N GLU A 442 23.02 15.04 -17.32
CA GLU A 442 21.68 15.50 -16.94
C GLU A 442 20.78 14.31 -16.63
N ARG A 443 19.97 14.42 -15.58
CA ARG A 443 18.96 13.43 -15.20
C ARG A 443 17.63 14.12 -14.92
N ASN A 444 16.59 13.65 -15.62
CA ASN A 444 15.20 14.02 -15.33
C ASN A 444 14.30 12.78 -15.53
N PRO A 445 14.31 11.84 -14.58
CA PRO A 445 13.58 10.60 -14.72
C PRO A 445 12.07 10.83 -14.65
N ILE A 446 11.32 9.94 -15.33
CA ILE A 446 9.86 9.90 -15.22
C ILE A 446 9.50 9.00 -14.05
N VAL A 447 8.79 9.54 -13.07
CA VAL A 447 8.26 8.80 -11.92
C VAL A 447 6.84 8.36 -12.21
N ASN A 448 6.56 7.09 -11.97
CA ASN A 448 5.23 6.49 -12.13
C ASN A 448 4.78 5.91 -10.80
N PHE A 449 3.53 6.15 -10.41
CA PHE A 449 2.91 5.53 -9.23
C PHE A 449 1.38 5.62 -9.31
N THR A 450 0.69 4.86 -8.47
CA THR A 450 -0.76 4.91 -8.30
C THR A 450 -1.08 5.39 -6.90
N ILE A 451 -2.05 6.30 -6.78
CA ILE A 451 -2.70 6.62 -5.50
C ILE A 451 -4.03 5.90 -5.43
N GLU A 452 -4.27 5.14 -4.36
CA GLU A 452 -5.48 4.34 -4.17
C GLU A 452 -6.33 4.90 -3.03
N ARG A 453 -7.64 5.02 -3.26
CA ARG A 453 -8.61 5.56 -2.30
C ARG A 453 -8.57 4.84 -0.94
N ARG A 454 -8.34 3.52 -0.95
CA ARG A 454 -8.23 2.70 0.28
C ARG A 454 -7.12 3.14 1.22
N ASP A 455 -6.05 3.75 0.69
CA ASP A 455 -4.94 4.24 1.50
C ASP A 455 -5.35 5.51 2.30
N PHE A 456 -6.52 6.08 2.02
CA PHE A 456 -7.13 7.22 2.73
C PHE A 456 -8.26 6.79 3.68
N GLY A 457 -8.45 5.47 3.88
CA GLY A 457 -9.43 4.91 4.82
C GLY A 457 -10.82 4.62 4.23
N ASP A 458 -11.07 4.97 2.97
CA ASP A 458 -12.30 4.67 2.24
C ASP A 458 -12.06 3.52 1.25
N ASP A 459 -12.67 2.35 1.47
CA ASP A 459 -12.52 1.16 0.62
C ASP A 459 -13.89 0.55 0.28
N PRO A 460 -14.63 1.15 -0.68
CA PRO A 460 -15.94 0.66 -1.09
C PRO A 460 -15.91 -0.74 -1.74
N GLU A 461 -14.80 -1.12 -2.39
CA GLU A 461 -14.62 -2.48 -2.92
C GLU A 461 -14.53 -3.51 -1.77
N GLY A 462 -13.86 -3.15 -0.68
CA GLY A 462 -13.77 -3.93 0.56
C GLY A 462 -14.90 -3.73 1.57
N ARG A 463 -15.99 -3.04 1.19
CA ARG A 463 -17.14 -2.71 2.07
C ARG A 463 -16.74 -1.94 3.34
N LYS A 464 -15.78 -1.04 3.24
CA LYS A 464 -15.39 -0.09 4.30
C LYS A 464 -15.63 1.31 3.80
N TRP A 465 -16.53 2.03 4.44
CA TRP A 465 -16.90 3.39 4.02
C TRP A 465 -16.43 4.38 5.07
N LEU A 466 -15.65 5.37 4.65
CA LEU A 466 -15.28 6.48 5.52
C LEU A 466 -16.46 7.46 5.63
N ASP A 467 -16.73 7.93 6.85
CA ASP A 467 -17.83 8.84 7.15
C ASP A 467 -17.28 10.21 7.53
N ILE A 468 -17.33 11.17 6.60
CA ILE A 468 -16.81 12.52 6.76
C ILE A 468 -17.73 13.53 6.08
N ASN A 469 -17.55 14.81 6.39
CA ASN A 469 -18.19 15.88 5.63
C ASN A 469 -17.71 15.84 4.17
N PRO A 470 -18.61 15.68 3.17
CA PRO A 470 -18.21 15.54 1.78
C PRO A 470 -17.45 16.75 1.23
N SER A 471 -17.70 17.94 1.79
CA SER A 471 -17.02 19.18 1.41
C SER A 471 -15.56 19.27 1.92
N THR A 472 -15.09 18.31 2.71
CA THR A 472 -13.73 18.29 3.25
C THR A 472 -12.99 17.06 2.72
N PRO A 473 -11.95 17.22 1.89
CA PRO A 473 -11.18 16.09 1.40
C PRO A 473 -10.32 15.46 2.49
N VAL A 474 -10.02 14.17 2.36
CA VAL A 474 -8.95 13.53 3.13
C VAL A 474 -7.63 13.87 2.45
N VAL A 475 -6.75 14.55 3.18
CA VAL A 475 -5.48 15.03 2.65
C VAL A 475 -4.34 14.13 3.11
N LYS A 476 -3.48 13.72 2.18
CA LYS A 476 -2.17 13.12 2.49
C LYS A 476 -1.10 13.78 1.66
N ASN A 477 0.05 14.00 2.29
CA ASN A 477 1.22 14.55 1.67
C ASN A 477 2.23 13.44 1.40
N GLY A 478 2.91 13.53 0.27
CA GLY A 478 4.07 12.71 -0.07
C GLY A 478 5.18 13.59 -0.63
N ARG A 479 6.41 13.09 -0.56
CA ARG A 479 7.61 13.76 -1.03
C ARG A 479 8.44 12.81 -1.87
N LEU A 480 8.91 13.30 -3.01
CA LEU A 480 9.95 12.67 -3.82
C LEU A 480 11.22 13.53 -3.71
N PHE A 481 12.34 12.90 -3.37
CA PHE A 481 13.61 13.58 -3.15
C PHE A 481 14.74 12.90 -3.94
N SER A 482 15.64 13.64 -4.57
CA SER A 482 16.77 13.06 -5.32
C SER A 482 18.14 13.31 -4.71
N GLU A 483 19.01 12.31 -4.84
CA GLU A 483 20.43 12.42 -4.53
C GLU A 483 21.28 11.64 -5.54
N GLY A 484 22.57 11.95 -5.61
CA GLY A 484 23.47 11.26 -6.52
C GLY A 484 24.70 12.07 -6.87
N TYR A 485 25.63 11.43 -7.56
CA TYR A 485 26.87 12.05 -8.02
C TYR A 485 27.40 11.37 -9.29
N ILE A 486 28.32 12.05 -9.96
CA ILE A 486 29.17 11.49 -11.00
C ILE A 486 30.64 11.60 -10.60
N GLN A 487 31.46 10.73 -11.14
CA GLN A 487 32.90 10.70 -10.92
C GLN A 487 33.66 10.35 -12.21
N GLY A 488 34.85 10.93 -12.36
CA GLY A 488 35.71 10.71 -13.52
C GLY A 488 37.17 11.03 -13.23
N TRP A 489 38.06 10.40 -13.96
CA TRP A 489 39.51 10.59 -13.81
C TRP A 489 40.03 11.63 -14.80
N ASP A 490 40.41 12.82 -14.32
CA ASP A 490 40.98 13.91 -15.13
C ASP A 490 42.48 13.66 -15.37
N VAL A 491 42.89 13.52 -16.64
CA VAL A 491 44.25 13.26 -17.07
C VAL A 491 44.84 14.47 -17.79
N TYR A 492 45.88 15.12 -17.25
CA TYR A 492 46.41 16.36 -17.81
C TYR A 492 47.93 16.48 -17.78
N GLU A 493 48.48 17.26 -18.71
CA GLU A 493 49.91 17.55 -18.84
C GLU A 493 50.23 18.92 -18.23
N CYS A 494 51.42 19.11 -17.66
CA CYS A 494 51.84 20.40 -17.13
C CYS A 494 52.54 21.24 -18.23
N GLY A 495 52.05 22.46 -18.46
CA GLY A 495 52.59 23.40 -19.45
C GLY A 495 53.82 24.17 -18.96
N PHE A 496 54.93 23.47 -18.71
CA PHE A 496 56.24 24.11 -18.58
C PHE A 496 57.05 23.89 -19.87
N GLU A 497 57.76 24.93 -20.33
CA GLU A 497 58.44 24.99 -21.64
C GLU A 497 59.48 23.88 -21.91
N ASP A 498 59.86 23.05 -20.93
CA ASP A 498 60.79 21.91 -21.10
C ASP A 498 60.22 20.56 -20.56
N CYS A 499 58.90 20.44 -20.39
CA CYS A 499 58.25 19.23 -19.87
C CYS A 499 57.21 18.68 -20.85
N GLU A 500 57.65 18.19 -22.01
CA GLU A 500 56.77 17.47 -22.93
C GLU A 500 56.37 16.09 -22.33
N LEU A 501 55.08 15.92 -22.01
CA LEU A 501 54.36 14.62 -21.84
C LEU A 501 54.41 13.90 -20.47
N CYS A 502 53.90 14.50 -19.38
CA CYS A 502 53.60 13.79 -18.12
C CYS A 502 52.10 13.84 -17.74
N PRO A 503 51.29 12.79 -18.01
CA PRO A 503 49.86 12.78 -17.68
C PRO A 503 49.60 12.56 -16.18
N HIS A 504 49.12 13.58 -15.47
CA HIS A 504 48.62 13.48 -14.09
C HIS A 504 47.20 12.96 -14.10
N LYS A 505 46.86 11.97 -13.26
CA LYS A 505 45.50 11.44 -13.14
C LYS A 505 44.90 11.79 -11.77
N VAL A 506 43.75 12.46 -11.74
CA VAL A 506 43.07 12.88 -10.49
C VAL A 506 41.60 12.48 -10.56
N LEU A 507 41.07 11.82 -9.51
CA LEU A 507 39.65 11.57 -9.40
C LEU A 507 38.93 12.89 -9.11
N ARG A 508 37.93 13.21 -9.93
CA ARG A 508 37.02 14.32 -9.69
C ARG A 508 35.62 13.78 -9.52
N THR A 509 34.90 14.36 -8.58
CA THR A 509 33.50 14.05 -8.30
C THR A 509 32.65 15.31 -8.42
N ALA A 510 31.41 15.16 -8.87
CA ALA A 510 30.43 16.24 -8.94
C ALA A 510 29.05 15.72 -8.50
N PRO A 511 28.39 16.38 -7.55
CA PRO A 511 27.02 16.03 -7.16
C PRO A 511 26.01 16.45 -8.23
N PHE A 512 24.86 15.77 -8.27
CA PHE A 512 23.67 16.26 -8.96
C PHE A 512 22.99 17.35 -8.13
N ASN A 513 22.31 18.31 -8.78
CA ASN A 513 21.36 19.19 -8.08
C ASN A 513 20.33 18.36 -7.30
N GLU A 514 20.01 18.80 -6.09
CA GLU A 514 18.95 18.18 -5.31
C GLU A 514 17.58 18.56 -5.86
N VAL A 515 16.69 17.59 -6.05
CA VAL A 515 15.31 17.83 -6.46
C VAL A 515 14.40 17.35 -5.35
N THR A 516 13.57 18.25 -4.84
CA THR A 516 12.50 17.94 -3.89
C THR A 516 11.17 18.29 -4.52
N LYS A 517 10.27 17.31 -4.59
CA LYS A 517 8.91 17.48 -5.08
C LYS A 517 7.92 17.07 -4.01
N ASP A 518 7.25 18.06 -3.43
CA ASP A 518 6.19 17.87 -2.46
C ASP A 518 4.85 17.73 -3.20
N LEU A 519 4.08 16.71 -2.82
CA LEU A 519 2.85 16.28 -3.47
C LEU A 519 1.73 16.22 -2.46
N THR A 520 0.65 16.95 -2.71
CA THR A 520 -0.56 16.92 -1.90
C THR A 520 -1.67 16.18 -2.66
N PHE A 521 -2.27 15.18 -2.03
CA PHE A 521 -3.38 14.41 -2.60
C PHE A 521 -4.65 14.63 -1.78
N ASN A 522 -5.69 15.14 -2.44
CA ASN A 522 -7.00 15.40 -1.86
C ASN A 522 -8.01 14.35 -2.33
N VAL A 523 -8.43 13.44 -1.45
CA VAL A 523 -9.46 12.44 -1.75
C VAL A 523 -10.81 12.91 -1.26
N TYR A 524 -11.73 13.16 -2.20
CA TYR A 524 -13.12 13.51 -1.89
C TYR A 524 -13.94 12.25 -1.65
N VAL A 525 -14.73 12.21 -0.57
CA VAL A 525 -15.47 11.03 -0.14
C VAL A 525 -16.94 11.36 0.05
N TYR A 526 -17.81 10.56 -0.58
CA TYR A 526 -19.24 10.58 -0.36
C TYR A 526 -19.81 9.18 -0.54
N ASN A 527 -20.44 8.64 0.49
CA ASN A 527 -20.87 7.23 0.55
C ASN A 527 -22.39 7.08 0.64
N GLY A 528 -23.10 8.08 0.08
CA GLY A 528 -24.56 8.15 0.08
C GLY A 528 -25.14 8.62 1.41
N MET A 529 -26.39 9.02 1.38
CA MET A 529 -27.17 9.42 2.54
C MET A 529 -27.91 8.22 3.15
N LYS A 530 -27.98 8.19 4.49
CA LYS A 530 -28.64 7.11 5.22
C LYS A 530 -30.14 7.05 4.93
N ASN A 531 -30.79 8.22 4.94
CA ASN A 531 -32.24 8.35 4.76
C ASN A 531 -32.52 9.15 3.48
N ILE A 532 -33.25 8.54 2.54
CA ILE A 532 -33.78 9.24 1.37
C ILE A 532 -35.09 9.93 1.78
N PRO A 533 -35.35 11.16 1.31
CA PRO A 533 -36.65 11.82 1.49
C PRO A 533 -37.80 10.89 1.06
N SER A 534 -38.70 10.58 1.99
CA SER A 534 -39.82 9.68 1.70
C SER A 534 -40.87 10.38 0.85
N LYS A 535 -41.44 9.64 -0.12
CA LYS A 535 -42.63 10.09 -0.84
C LYS A 535 -43.87 9.91 0.04
N SER A 536 -44.80 10.84 -0.09
CA SER A 536 -46.11 10.72 0.55
C SER A 536 -47.05 9.92 -0.35
N PHE A 537 -47.70 8.92 0.23
CA PHE A 537 -48.76 8.14 -0.41
C PHE A 537 -50.11 8.48 0.22
N ARG A 538 -51.19 8.29 -0.53
CA ARG A 538 -52.55 8.39 -0.01
C ARG A 538 -52.80 7.24 0.95
N ASN A 539 -53.47 7.54 2.06
CA ASN A 539 -53.91 6.59 3.07
C ASN A 539 -55.37 6.89 3.44
N GLU A 540 -56.30 6.48 2.58
CA GLU A 540 -57.72 6.79 2.73
C GLU A 540 -58.63 5.82 1.97
N ILE A 541 -59.92 5.85 2.31
CA ILE A 541 -60.99 5.17 1.57
C ILE A 541 -61.92 6.24 0.98
N GLU A 542 -61.90 6.42 -0.33
CA GLU A 542 -62.85 7.26 -1.06
C GLU A 542 -64.26 6.65 -0.99
N ASN A 543 -65.27 7.52 -0.85
CA ASN A 543 -66.68 7.14 -0.77
C ASN A 543 -67.00 6.13 0.35
N ASN A 544 -66.31 6.23 1.49
CA ASN A 544 -66.51 5.35 2.65
C ASN A 544 -67.83 5.61 3.43
N ARG A 545 -68.97 5.60 2.73
CA ARG A 545 -70.32 5.89 3.22
C ARG A 545 -71.25 4.69 3.09
N VAL A 546 -72.31 4.65 3.91
CA VAL A 546 -73.29 3.53 3.98
C VAL A 546 -74.24 3.42 2.79
N ASP A 547 -74.23 4.40 1.89
CA ASP A 547 -75.04 4.48 0.68
C ASP A 547 -74.22 4.30 -0.61
N SER A 548 -72.91 4.05 -0.48
CA SER A 548 -72.02 3.96 -1.64
C SER A 548 -71.76 2.53 -2.08
N LEU A 549 -72.08 2.25 -3.35
CA LEU A 549 -71.82 0.98 -4.03
C LEU A 549 -70.44 0.89 -4.68
N ASN A 550 -69.63 1.96 -4.64
CA ASN A 550 -68.26 1.95 -5.15
C ASN A 550 -67.33 2.60 -4.13
N LYS A 551 -66.33 1.85 -3.67
CA LYS A 551 -65.36 2.30 -2.66
C LYS A 551 -63.95 2.07 -3.18
N LYS A 552 -63.10 3.10 -3.09
CA LYS A 552 -61.69 3.01 -3.48
C LYS A 552 -60.76 3.21 -2.30
N MET A 553 -59.90 2.26 -2.07
CA MET A 553 -58.92 2.23 -1.01
C MET A 553 -57.55 2.60 -1.57
N TYR A 554 -56.79 3.41 -0.86
CA TYR A 554 -55.40 3.74 -1.20
C TYR A 554 -54.55 3.62 0.06
N TRP A 555 -53.50 2.81 0.02
CA TRP A 555 -52.56 2.65 1.13
C TRP A 555 -51.13 2.47 0.61
N GLU A 556 -50.14 2.61 1.49
CA GLU A 556 -48.74 2.35 1.16
C GLU A 556 -48.49 0.84 1.05
N SER A 557 -47.66 0.41 0.10
CA SER A 557 -47.26 -0.99 -0.03
C SER A 557 -46.48 -1.49 1.19
N GLU A 558 -46.46 -2.80 1.37
CA GLU A 558 -45.50 -3.43 2.29
C GLU A 558 -44.06 -2.99 1.98
N PRO A 559 -43.21 -2.78 3.00
CA PRO A 559 -41.83 -2.38 2.82
C PRO A 559 -40.96 -3.58 2.40
N TYR A 560 -40.28 -3.47 1.26
CA TYR A 560 -39.33 -4.50 0.80
C TYR A 560 -37.91 -3.99 0.71
N ASN A 561 -37.02 -4.49 1.56
CA ASN A 561 -35.61 -4.11 1.54
C ASN A 561 -34.88 -4.69 0.33
N PHE A 562 -34.02 -3.88 -0.29
CA PHE A 562 -33.18 -4.27 -1.40
C PHE A 562 -31.80 -3.61 -1.32
N ASN A 563 -30.81 -4.29 -1.89
CA ASN A 563 -29.44 -3.82 -1.99
C ASN A 563 -29.26 -2.94 -3.22
N VAL A 564 -28.38 -1.95 -3.11
CA VAL A 564 -27.99 -1.08 -4.21
C VAL A 564 -26.49 -1.21 -4.50
N ILE A 565 -26.11 -0.83 -5.70
CA ILE A 565 -24.72 -0.63 -6.11
C ILE A 565 -24.52 0.81 -6.57
N ARG A 566 -23.27 1.24 -6.68
CA ARG A 566 -22.86 2.46 -7.39
C ARG A 566 -21.67 2.15 -8.30
N TRP A 567 -21.47 2.98 -9.32
CA TRP A 567 -20.33 2.85 -10.21
C TRP A 567 -19.18 3.74 -9.78
N MET A 568 -17.99 3.15 -9.70
CA MET A 568 -16.75 3.89 -9.49
C MET A 568 -15.75 3.55 -10.60
N CYS A 569 -14.84 4.46 -10.91
CA CYS A 569 -13.86 4.31 -11.98
C CYS A 569 -12.43 4.47 -11.44
N ARG A 570 -11.46 4.33 -12.34
CA ARG A 570 -10.04 4.63 -12.13
C ARG A 570 -9.64 5.74 -13.10
N LEU A 571 -8.67 6.56 -12.71
CA LEU A 571 -8.11 7.61 -13.56
C LEU A 571 -6.72 7.20 -14.03
N ASP A 572 -6.45 7.33 -15.32
CA ASP A 572 -5.10 7.14 -15.85
C ASP A 572 -4.24 8.39 -15.58
N SER A 573 -2.96 8.34 -15.98
CA SER A 573 -2.02 9.46 -15.82
C SER A 573 -2.45 10.75 -16.55
N ASN A 574 -3.35 10.65 -17.53
CA ASN A 574 -3.90 11.79 -18.28
C ASN A 574 -5.23 12.29 -17.69
N GLY A 575 -5.71 11.68 -16.61
CA GLY A 575 -6.99 12.00 -15.98
C GLY A 575 -8.21 11.43 -16.72
N LYS A 576 -8.03 10.43 -17.60
CA LYS A 576 -9.13 9.77 -18.29
C LYS A 576 -9.72 8.65 -17.44
N GLU A 577 -11.06 8.60 -17.37
CA GLU A 577 -11.81 7.57 -16.65
C GLU A 577 -11.76 6.21 -17.37
N TYR A 578 -11.41 5.15 -16.65
CA TYR A 578 -11.40 3.77 -17.14
C TYR A 578 -11.75 2.77 -16.02
N GLY A 579 -11.91 1.48 -16.37
CA GLY A 579 -12.06 0.41 -15.37
C GLY A 579 -13.28 0.58 -14.46
N TRP A 580 -14.42 0.99 -15.02
CA TRP A 580 -15.68 1.14 -14.29
C TRP A 580 -16.05 -0.16 -13.57
N THR A 581 -16.24 -0.07 -12.26
CA THR A 581 -16.47 -1.20 -11.36
C THR A 581 -17.74 -0.93 -10.54
N PRO A 582 -18.70 -1.86 -10.49
CA PRO A 582 -19.84 -1.75 -9.60
C PRO A 582 -19.40 -2.12 -8.18
N VAL A 583 -19.62 -1.24 -7.22
CA VAL A 583 -19.37 -1.49 -5.79
C VAL A 583 -20.67 -1.42 -5.01
N ASP A 584 -20.74 -2.13 -3.89
CA ASP A 584 -21.93 -2.11 -3.03
C ASP A 584 -22.16 -0.70 -2.47
N GLY A 585 -23.42 -0.24 -2.50
CA GLY A 585 -23.80 0.98 -1.77
C GLY A 585 -23.79 0.73 -0.26
N ARG A 586 -23.52 1.77 0.52
CA ARG A 586 -23.40 1.67 1.98
C ARG A 586 -24.73 1.29 2.65
N TYR A 587 -25.85 1.79 2.12
CA TYR A 587 -27.16 1.66 2.74
C TYR A 587 -28.10 0.82 1.89
N GLN A 588 -28.80 -0.12 2.52
CA GLN A 588 -29.96 -0.76 1.89
C GLN A 588 -31.09 0.26 1.71
N ARG A 589 -31.88 0.04 0.67
CA ARG A 589 -33.07 0.85 0.38
C ARG A 589 -34.32 0.01 0.59
N THR A 590 -35.44 0.68 0.82
CA THR A 590 -36.74 0.04 1.02
C THR A 590 -37.66 0.45 -0.11
N PHE A 591 -38.13 -0.51 -0.88
CA PHE A 591 -39.13 -0.28 -1.92
C PHE A 591 -40.50 -0.09 -1.28
N LYS A 592 -41.15 1.03 -1.63
CA LYS A 592 -42.49 1.43 -1.20
C LYS A 592 -43.21 2.08 -2.37
N GLN A 593 -44.48 1.79 -2.55
CA GLN A 593 -45.30 2.36 -3.62
C GLN A 593 -46.78 2.46 -3.21
N GLN A 594 -47.58 3.24 -3.95
CA GLN A 594 -49.03 3.34 -3.74
C GLN A 594 -49.75 2.06 -4.15
N ASN A 595 -50.29 1.33 -3.18
CA ASN A 595 -51.28 0.28 -3.41
C ASN A 595 -52.68 0.88 -3.55
N SER A 596 -53.58 0.12 -4.19
CA SER A 596 -55.00 0.48 -4.29
C SER A 596 -55.92 -0.73 -4.25
N GLY A 597 -57.17 -0.50 -3.88
CA GLY A 597 -58.27 -1.46 -3.94
C GLY A 597 -59.53 -0.77 -4.44
N ASP A 598 -60.28 -1.41 -5.34
CA ASP A 598 -61.57 -0.93 -5.87
C ASP A 598 -62.62 -2.00 -5.60
N ILE A 599 -63.64 -1.64 -4.82
CA ILE A 599 -64.76 -2.51 -4.45
C ILE A 599 -66.00 -1.94 -5.11
N GLN A 600 -66.54 -2.69 -6.07
CA GLN A 600 -67.73 -2.32 -6.84
C GLN A 600 -68.84 -3.30 -6.53
N ILE A 601 -69.94 -2.82 -5.96
CA ILE A 601 -71.08 -3.61 -5.54
C ILE A 601 -72.22 -3.37 -6.54
N LYS A 602 -72.93 -4.43 -6.89
CA LYS A 602 -74.06 -4.39 -7.83
C LYS A 602 -75.21 -5.23 -7.32
N ILE A 603 -76.38 -4.60 -7.25
CA ILE A 603 -77.66 -5.26 -7.01
C ILE A 603 -78.14 -5.80 -8.36
N ASN A 604 -78.02 -7.11 -8.57
CA ASN A 604 -78.34 -7.72 -9.86
C ASN A 604 -79.84 -7.93 -10.02
N SER A 605 -80.48 -8.40 -8.94
CA SER A 605 -81.92 -8.61 -8.89
C SER A 605 -82.39 -8.31 -7.47
N PRO A 606 -82.96 -7.12 -7.23
CA PRO A 606 -83.51 -6.79 -5.92
C PRO A 606 -84.74 -7.64 -5.62
N MET A 607 -85.08 -7.79 -4.34
CA MET A 607 -86.18 -8.66 -3.88
C MET A 607 -87.52 -8.29 -4.53
N GLU A 608 -87.82 -7.00 -4.65
CA GLU A 608 -89.03 -6.51 -5.33
C GLU A 608 -89.14 -7.05 -6.77
N VAL A 609 -88.05 -7.03 -7.54
CA VAL A 609 -88.04 -7.56 -8.92
C VAL A 609 -88.24 -9.07 -8.92
N GLU A 610 -87.67 -9.79 -7.96
CA GLU A 610 -87.82 -11.25 -7.84
C GLU A 610 -89.27 -11.69 -7.57
N TYR A 611 -90.07 -10.85 -6.90
CA TYR A 611 -91.47 -11.12 -6.59
C TYR A 611 -92.48 -10.47 -7.56
N MET A 612 -92.04 -9.53 -8.39
CA MET A 612 -92.90 -8.70 -9.23
C MET A 612 -93.80 -9.51 -10.18
N GLN A 613 -93.29 -10.61 -10.75
CA GLN A 613 -94.08 -11.47 -11.64
C GLN A 613 -95.34 -12.00 -10.94
N ALA A 614 -95.15 -12.60 -9.77
CA ALA A 614 -96.24 -13.16 -8.97
C ALA A 614 -97.17 -12.04 -8.47
N ARG A 615 -96.60 -10.88 -8.10
CA ARG A 615 -97.38 -9.72 -7.65
C ARG A 615 -98.29 -9.16 -8.76
N ASP A 616 -97.77 -9.00 -9.97
CA ASP A 616 -98.52 -8.48 -11.12
C ASP A 616 -99.57 -9.46 -11.61
N ALA A 617 -99.27 -10.77 -11.60
CA ALA A 617 -100.26 -11.81 -11.88
C ALA A 617 -101.46 -11.73 -10.91
N ALA A 618 -101.19 -11.50 -9.62
CA ALA A 618 -102.23 -11.34 -8.61
C ALA A 618 -103.07 -10.07 -8.81
N ARG A 619 -102.42 -8.93 -9.12
CA ARG A 619 -103.10 -7.66 -9.43
C ARG A 619 -104.04 -7.77 -10.64
N GLN A 620 -103.72 -8.64 -11.59
CA GLN A 620 -104.53 -8.90 -12.77
C GLN A 620 -105.59 -10.00 -12.55
N GLY A 621 -105.66 -10.60 -11.36
CA GLY A 621 -106.59 -11.68 -11.03
C GLY A 621 -106.29 -13.00 -11.74
N ILE A 622 -105.03 -13.23 -12.15
CA ILE A 622 -104.63 -14.42 -12.90
C ILE A 622 -104.23 -15.54 -11.93
N ASN A 623 -104.96 -16.65 -11.94
CA ASN A 623 -104.74 -17.82 -11.07
C ASN A 623 -103.93 -18.94 -11.76
N ARG A 624 -102.81 -18.59 -12.40
CA ARG A 624 -101.92 -19.54 -13.07
C ARG A 624 -100.70 -19.85 -12.22
N LYS A 625 -100.56 -21.10 -11.75
CA LYS A 625 -99.52 -21.53 -10.81
C LYS A 625 -98.09 -21.23 -11.28
N ASP A 626 -97.81 -21.30 -12.58
CA ASP A 626 -96.50 -21.00 -13.17
C ASP A 626 -96.05 -19.55 -12.99
N LEU A 627 -96.99 -18.62 -12.75
CA LEU A 627 -96.66 -17.21 -12.51
C LEU A 627 -96.27 -16.90 -11.06
N TYR A 628 -96.59 -17.79 -10.12
CA TYR A 628 -96.30 -17.65 -8.69
C TYR A 628 -95.08 -18.51 -8.34
N ASP A 629 -93.93 -18.23 -8.92
CA ASP A 629 -92.73 -19.06 -8.77
C ASP A 629 -92.09 -18.97 -7.38
N LYS A 630 -92.17 -17.81 -6.71
CA LYS A 630 -91.51 -17.56 -5.41
C LYS A 630 -92.45 -17.25 -4.25
N ALA A 631 -93.61 -16.66 -4.51
CA ALA A 631 -94.55 -16.29 -3.47
C ALA A 631 -95.99 -16.33 -3.98
N VAL A 632 -96.93 -16.66 -3.08
CA VAL A 632 -98.36 -16.60 -3.36
C VAL A 632 -98.90 -15.24 -2.90
N PHE A 633 -99.28 -14.39 -3.86
CA PHE A 633 -99.95 -13.12 -3.59
C PHE A 633 -101.46 -13.28 -3.77
N PRO A 634 -102.30 -12.72 -2.87
CA PRO A 634 -103.75 -12.84 -2.95
C PRO A 634 -104.31 -12.04 -4.12
N THR A 635 -105.36 -12.56 -4.77
CA THR A 635 -106.10 -11.87 -5.84
C THR A 635 -107.26 -11.01 -5.32
N ASP A 636 -107.53 -11.03 -4.01
CA ASP A 636 -108.61 -10.25 -3.37
C ASP A 636 -108.44 -8.75 -3.66
N ILE A 637 -109.51 -8.10 -4.14
CA ILE A 637 -109.51 -6.67 -4.49
C ILE A 637 -109.10 -5.82 -3.28
N ASP A 638 -109.59 -6.15 -2.08
CA ASP A 638 -109.31 -5.40 -0.85
C ASP A 638 -107.85 -5.48 -0.39
N LEU A 639 -107.11 -6.51 -0.82
CA LEU A 639 -105.69 -6.68 -0.51
C LEU A 639 -104.78 -6.01 -1.55
N GLN A 640 -105.30 -5.64 -2.73
CA GLN A 640 -104.48 -5.01 -3.78
C GLN A 640 -103.96 -3.61 -3.42
N ARG A 641 -104.52 -2.97 -2.40
CA ARG A 641 -104.06 -1.67 -1.88
C ARG A 641 -102.68 -1.72 -1.20
N PHE A 642 -102.19 -2.90 -0.86
CA PHE A 642 -100.86 -3.11 -0.28
C PHE A 642 -99.84 -3.45 -1.38
N ASP A 643 -98.59 -3.05 -1.18
CA ASP A 643 -97.53 -3.25 -2.17
C ASP A 643 -97.18 -4.72 -2.34
N TYR A 644 -96.95 -5.44 -1.24
CA TYR A 644 -96.63 -6.88 -1.23
C TYR A 644 -97.48 -7.62 -0.16
N PRO A 645 -98.79 -7.83 -0.39
CA PRO A 645 -99.67 -8.52 0.54
C PRO A 645 -99.51 -10.04 0.47
N ILE A 646 -99.51 -10.75 1.59
CA ILE A 646 -99.60 -12.21 1.60
C ILE A 646 -100.66 -12.69 2.59
N LYS A 647 -101.27 -13.84 2.31
CA LYS A 647 -101.98 -14.64 3.30
C LYS A 647 -100.98 -15.64 3.91
N SER A 648 -101.00 -15.77 5.22
CA SER A 648 -100.09 -16.69 5.92
C SER A 648 -100.43 -18.16 5.66
N GLY A 649 -99.45 -19.07 5.74
CA GLY A 649 -99.64 -20.50 5.45
C GLY A 649 -99.26 -20.92 4.03
N TYR A 650 -99.06 -19.96 3.12
CA TYR A 650 -98.51 -20.22 1.78
C TYR A 650 -96.98 -20.08 1.74
N TYR A 651 -96.37 -20.57 0.66
CA TYR A 651 -94.94 -20.37 0.45
C TYR A 651 -94.62 -18.91 0.13
N PHE A 652 -93.52 -18.47 0.71
CA PHE A 652 -92.87 -17.20 0.46
C PHE A 652 -91.37 -17.47 0.50
N ASN A 653 -90.77 -17.65 -0.67
CA ASN A 653 -89.38 -18.06 -0.81
C ASN A 653 -88.48 -16.84 -0.64
N PRO A 654 -87.47 -16.85 0.23
CA PRO A 654 -86.50 -15.77 0.28
C PRO A 654 -85.80 -15.68 -1.08
N ALA A 655 -85.59 -14.47 -1.59
CA ALA A 655 -85.06 -14.22 -2.92
C ALA A 655 -84.12 -13.01 -2.92
N GLY A 656 -83.38 -12.85 -4.02
CA GLY A 656 -82.46 -11.73 -4.24
C GLY A 656 -81.12 -12.18 -4.81
N LYS A 657 -80.52 -11.36 -5.67
CA LYS A 657 -79.19 -11.60 -6.23
C LYS A 657 -78.33 -10.34 -6.16
N TYR A 658 -77.18 -10.47 -5.51
CA TYR A 658 -76.21 -9.41 -5.31
C TYR A 658 -74.85 -9.85 -5.82
N SER A 659 -74.00 -8.89 -6.19
CA SER A 659 -72.63 -9.19 -6.59
C SER A 659 -71.69 -8.08 -6.18
N PHE A 660 -70.42 -8.42 -6.06
CA PHE A 660 -69.37 -7.42 -5.98
C PHE A 660 -68.12 -7.87 -6.69
N LYS A 661 -67.35 -6.88 -7.12
CA LYS A 661 -66.05 -7.03 -7.74
C LYS A 661 -65.03 -6.33 -6.86
N VAL A 662 -64.00 -7.05 -6.47
CA VAL A 662 -62.83 -6.50 -5.78
C VAL A 662 -61.66 -6.54 -6.74
N GLU A 663 -61.04 -5.40 -6.99
CA GLU A 663 -59.78 -5.30 -7.72
C GLU A 663 -58.72 -4.70 -6.81
N THR A 664 -57.56 -5.32 -6.69
CA THR A 664 -56.43 -4.76 -5.93
C THR A 664 -55.20 -4.61 -6.82
N VAL A 665 -54.39 -3.59 -6.52
CA VAL A 665 -53.08 -3.35 -7.12
C VAL A 665 -52.05 -3.29 -6.00
N THR A 666 -51.13 -4.24 -5.99
CA THR A 666 -50.08 -4.35 -4.97
C THR A 666 -48.69 -4.52 -5.59
N TYR A 667 -47.64 -4.28 -4.80
CA TYR A 667 -46.25 -4.46 -5.21
C TYR A 667 -45.54 -5.43 -4.30
N LYS A 668 -44.86 -6.45 -4.86
CA LYS A 668 -44.07 -7.42 -4.08
C LYS A 668 -42.97 -8.09 -4.90
N PRO A 669 -41.94 -8.72 -4.28
CA PRO A 669 -40.79 -9.27 -4.98
C PRO A 669 -41.05 -10.60 -5.70
N VAL A 670 -42.26 -11.19 -5.56
CA VAL A 670 -42.64 -12.48 -6.14
C VAL A 670 -43.97 -12.38 -6.92
N PRO A 671 -44.16 -13.14 -8.01
CA PRO A 671 -45.32 -12.97 -8.92
C PRO A 671 -46.60 -13.73 -8.50
N TYR A 672 -46.65 -14.28 -7.28
CA TYR A 672 -47.75 -15.13 -6.81
C TYR A 672 -48.99 -14.34 -6.40
N ASP A 673 -50.13 -15.00 -6.20
CA ASP A 673 -51.36 -14.41 -5.64
C ASP A 673 -51.06 -13.67 -4.32
N THR A 674 -51.76 -12.59 -4.04
CA THR A 674 -51.57 -11.81 -2.81
C THR A 674 -52.52 -12.26 -1.73
N GLN A 675 -52.01 -12.32 -0.50
CA GLN A 675 -52.84 -12.65 0.65
C GLN A 675 -53.76 -11.46 0.97
N GLU A 676 -53.27 -10.25 0.72
CA GLU A 676 -54.00 -8.99 0.83
C GLU A 676 -55.30 -9.01 0.01
N HIS A 677 -55.23 -9.38 -1.27
CA HIS A 677 -56.42 -9.47 -2.13
C HIS A 677 -57.43 -10.50 -1.60
N LYS A 678 -56.94 -11.69 -1.25
CA LYS A 678 -57.77 -12.78 -0.73
C LYS A 678 -58.47 -12.38 0.58
N ASP A 679 -57.76 -11.71 1.48
CA ASP A 679 -58.28 -11.28 2.78
C ASP A 679 -59.36 -10.21 2.60
N ILE A 680 -59.16 -9.24 1.71
CA ILE A 680 -60.16 -8.21 1.39
C ILE A 680 -61.42 -8.86 0.77
N VAL A 681 -61.26 -9.74 -0.23
CA VAL A 681 -62.40 -10.45 -0.84
C VAL A 681 -63.20 -11.20 0.23
N ASN A 682 -62.53 -11.98 1.06
CA ASN A 682 -63.18 -12.75 2.12
C ASN A 682 -63.86 -11.82 3.14
N ALA A 683 -63.23 -10.71 3.52
CA ALA A 683 -63.82 -9.77 4.46
C ALA A 683 -65.13 -9.17 3.91
N VAL A 684 -65.17 -8.85 2.61
CA VAL A 684 -66.38 -8.39 1.92
C VAL A 684 -67.44 -9.50 1.80
N ILE A 685 -67.06 -10.75 1.48
CA ILE A 685 -68.01 -11.89 1.50
C ILE A 685 -68.66 -12.00 2.89
N ASN A 686 -67.83 -11.95 3.93
CA ASN A 686 -68.26 -12.22 5.31
C ASN A 686 -69.07 -11.08 5.94
N SER A 687 -69.08 -9.89 5.33
CA SER A 687 -69.92 -8.78 5.80
C SER A 687 -71.36 -8.88 5.30
N PHE A 688 -71.69 -9.77 4.36
CA PHE A 688 -73.03 -9.90 3.81
C PHE A 688 -74.05 -10.48 4.79
N ASN A 689 -75.24 -9.87 4.81
CA ASN A 689 -76.35 -10.26 5.66
C ASN A 689 -77.69 -10.23 4.91
N TYR A 690 -78.51 -11.23 5.19
CA TYR A 690 -79.92 -11.29 4.83
C TYR A 690 -80.74 -11.53 6.11
N GLU A 691 -81.61 -10.61 6.48
CA GLU A 691 -82.43 -10.71 7.70
C GLU A 691 -83.91 -10.50 7.38
N THR A 692 -84.76 -11.31 8.01
CA THR A 692 -86.21 -11.10 7.97
C THR A 692 -86.83 -11.51 9.30
N ASP A 693 -87.91 -10.82 9.68
CA ASP A 693 -88.77 -11.18 10.80
C ASP A 693 -90.01 -11.99 10.39
N LEU A 694 -90.09 -12.42 9.12
CA LEU A 694 -91.07 -13.40 8.66
C LEU A 694 -90.94 -14.72 9.43
N MET A 695 -92.09 -15.25 9.80
CA MET A 695 -92.28 -16.55 10.43
C MET A 695 -92.56 -17.65 9.39
N TYR A 696 -91.85 -18.76 9.54
CA TYR A 696 -91.93 -19.94 8.70
C TYR A 696 -92.37 -21.16 9.51
N ILE A 697 -92.73 -22.23 8.82
CA ILE A 697 -93.04 -23.54 9.42
C ILE A 697 -91.94 -24.55 9.06
N ASN A 698 -91.38 -25.22 10.07
CA ASN A 698 -90.36 -26.25 9.86
C ASN A 698 -90.98 -27.64 9.59
N ASP A 699 -90.16 -28.64 9.29
CA ASP A 699 -90.61 -30.01 9.03
C ASP A 699 -91.27 -30.69 10.24
N TYR A 700 -91.01 -30.18 11.45
CA TYR A 700 -91.66 -30.60 12.70
C TYR A 700 -93.00 -29.90 12.95
N ARG A 701 -93.44 -29.04 12.02
CA ARG A 701 -94.65 -28.19 12.09
C ARG A 701 -94.61 -27.12 13.18
N GLU A 702 -93.41 -26.68 13.55
CA GLU A 702 -93.20 -25.63 14.54
C GLU A 702 -93.00 -24.28 13.85
N ALA A 703 -93.43 -23.22 14.52
CA ALA A 703 -93.19 -21.83 14.12
C ALA A 703 -91.73 -21.43 14.37
N VAL A 704 -91.03 -21.02 13.31
CA VAL A 704 -89.62 -20.67 13.35
C VAL A 704 -89.31 -19.40 12.56
N ASN A 705 -88.17 -18.75 12.81
CA ASN A 705 -87.64 -17.73 11.90
C ASN A 705 -86.92 -18.38 10.69
N ILE A 706 -86.36 -17.58 9.78
CA ILE A 706 -85.66 -18.09 8.59
C ILE A 706 -84.43 -18.98 8.91
N LYS A 707 -83.90 -18.90 10.14
CA LYS A 707 -82.80 -19.75 10.64
C LYS A 707 -83.27 -21.07 11.25
N GLY A 708 -84.58 -21.31 11.32
CA GLY A 708 -85.14 -22.48 12.00
C GLY A 708 -85.18 -22.36 13.52
N GLU A 709 -84.95 -21.17 14.08
CA GLU A 709 -85.04 -20.96 15.53
C GLU A 709 -86.51 -20.81 15.96
N LEU A 710 -86.90 -21.52 17.02
CA LEU A 710 -88.26 -21.50 17.55
C LEU A 710 -88.73 -20.09 17.93
N LEU A 711 -89.96 -19.77 17.54
CA LEU A 711 -90.64 -18.54 17.91
C LEU A 711 -91.46 -18.74 19.18
N PRO A 712 -91.44 -17.79 20.13
CA PRO A 712 -92.16 -17.93 21.38
C PRO A 712 -93.67 -17.74 21.16
N GLU A 713 -94.44 -18.70 21.67
CA GLU A 713 -95.90 -18.65 21.70
C GLU A 713 -96.40 -17.52 22.61
N ARG A 714 -97.47 -16.86 22.17
CA ARG A 714 -98.17 -15.81 22.91
C ARG A 714 -99.69 -15.97 22.74
N GLY A 715 -100.28 -16.88 23.51
CA GLY A 715 -101.70 -17.21 23.38
C GLY A 715 -101.95 -18.07 22.13
N SER A 716 -102.83 -17.63 21.23
CA SER A 716 -103.10 -18.31 19.96
C SER A 716 -102.23 -17.79 18.80
N THR A 717 -101.18 -17.02 19.08
CA THR A 717 -100.28 -16.41 18.10
C THR A 717 -98.82 -16.55 18.52
N PHE A 718 -97.88 -16.12 17.67
CA PHE A 718 -96.44 -16.13 17.92
C PHE A 718 -95.89 -14.71 17.98
N SER A 719 -94.82 -14.50 18.75
CA SER A 719 -94.09 -13.22 18.73
C SER A 719 -93.06 -13.21 17.61
N THR A 720 -92.85 -12.06 16.99
CA THR A 720 -91.83 -11.89 15.94
C THR A 720 -90.42 -11.95 16.53
N ARG A 721 -89.52 -12.65 15.84
CA ARG A 721 -88.08 -12.68 16.12
C ARG A 721 -87.35 -12.76 14.79
N PRO A 722 -86.46 -11.80 14.48
CA PRO A 722 -85.72 -11.83 13.23
C PRO A 722 -84.78 -13.03 13.17
N GLY A 723 -84.65 -13.60 11.98
CA GLY A 723 -83.60 -14.56 11.65
C GLY A 723 -82.65 -13.95 10.63
N ARG A 724 -81.35 -14.17 10.80
CA ARG A 724 -80.31 -13.58 9.97
C ARG A 724 -79.43 -14.67 9.38
N LEU A 725 -79.36 -14.71 8.06
CA LEU A 725 -78.45 -15.53 7.27
C LEU A 725 -77.23 -14.69 6.87
N THR A 726 -76.07 -15.33 6.84
CA THR A 726 -74.81 -14.71 6.39
C THR A 726 -74.12 -15.63 5.40
N ALA A 727 -73.07 -15.14 4.74
CA ALA A 727 -72.25 -16.00 3.88
C ALA A 727 -71.60 -17.17 4.63
N ARG A 728 -71.28 -17.02 5.93
CA ARG A 728 -70.70 -18.09 6.76
C ARG A 728 -71.75 -18.99 7.41
N ASP A 729 -72.90 -18.42 7.71
CA ASP A 729 -74.01 -19.07 8.39
C ASP A 729 -75.24 -19.08 7.46
N ASN A 730 -75.07 -19.81 6.37
CA ASN A 730 -75.93 -19.78 5.19
C ASN A 730 -77.07 -20.81 5.19
N ILE A 731 -77.09 -21.68 6.20
CA ILE A 731 -78.12 -22.70 6.38
C ILE A 731 -79.33 -22.08 7.08
N GLY A 732 -80.49 -22.15 6.46
CA GLY A 732 -81.75 -21.67 7.02
C GLY A 732 -82.64 -22.80 7.51
N ILE A 733 -83.94 -22.53 7.47
CA ILE A 733 -85.00 -23.47 7.86
C ILE A 733 -84.83 -24.85 7.21
N ASN A 734 -85.12 -25.90 7.97
CA ASN A 734 -85.01 -27.31 7.56
C ASN A 734 -83.61 -27.74 7.10
N GLY A 735 -82.56 -27.00 7.49
CA GLY A 735 -81.18 -27.33 7.07
C GLY A 735 -80.89 -26.99 5.60
N ILE A 736 -81.73 -26.18 4.97
CA ILE A 736 -81.59 -25.79 3.56
C ILE A 736 -80.53 -24.70 3.43
N GLU A 737 -79.62 -24.81 2.45
CA GLU A 737 -78.74 -23.70 2.10
C GLU A 737 -79.54 -22.59 1.41
N LEU A 738 -79.69 -21.45 2.08
CA LEU A 738 -80.47 -20.31 1.57
C LEU A 738 -79.58 -19.14 1.11
N VAL A 739 -78.28 -19.17 1.38
CA VAL A 739 -77.32 -18.19 0.85
C VAL A 739 -76.19 -18.93 0.14
N THR A 740 -76.14 -18.82 -1.17
CA THR A 740 -75.06 -19.39 -1.98
C THR A 740 -74.07 -18.30 -2.39
N VAL A 741 -72.78 -18.52 -2.12
CA VAL A 741 -71.69 -17.64 -2.56
C VAL A 741 -70.97 -18.29 -3.73
N LEU A 742 -70.90 -17.59 -4.87
CA LEU A 742 -70.14 -18.02 -6.04
C LEU A 742 -68.93 -17.12 -6.23
N ASP A 743 -67.75 -17.65 -5.93
CA ASP A 743 -66.46 -16.97 -6.01
C ASP A 743 -65.46 -17.75 -6.89
N ARG A 744 -64.16 -17.44 -6.79
CA ARG A 744 -63.10 -18.15 -7.50
C ARG A 744 -63.04 -19.66 -7.24
N ASN A 745 -63.51 -20.14 -6.09
CA ASN A 745 -63.52 -21.58 -5.77
C ASN A 745 -64.70 -22.28 -6.46
N SER A 746 -65.74 -21.52 -6.83
CA SER A 746 -66.87 -22.02 -7.59
C SER A 746 -66.59 -22.05 -9.10
N ASP A 747 -65.87 -21.04 -9.61
CA ASP A 747 -65.47 -20.93 -11.01
C ASP A 747 -64.17 -20.14 -11.13
N GLU A 748 -63.13 -20.75 -11.70
CA GLU A 748 -61.81 -20.11 -11.87
C GLU A 748 -61.88 -18.84 -12.74
N LEU A 749 -62.86 -18.73 -13.65
CA LEU A 749 -63.05 -17.55 -14.51
C LEU A 749 -63.43 -16.29 -13.72
N ARG A 750 -63.88 -16.44 -12.47
CA ARG A 750 -64.21 -15.32 -11.56
C ARG A 750 -62.99 -14.65 -10.95
N TYR A 751 -61.78 -15.14 -11.25
CA TYR A 751 -60.53 -14.55 -10.82
C TYR A 751 -59.61 -14.27 -12.00
N THR A 752 -59.06 -13.05 -12.05
CA THR A 752 -58.01 -12.71 -13.02
C THR A 752 -56.82 -12.07 -12.32
N LYS A 753 -55.62 -12.32 -12.85
CA LYS A 753 -54.36 -11.75 -12.35
C LYS A 753 -53.50 -11.26 -13.50
N LYS A 754 -53.04 -10.01 -13.40
CA LYS A 754 -52.03 -9.42 -14.27
C LYS A 754 -50.76 -9.15 -13.47
N VAL A 755 -49.62 -9.65 -13.96
CA VAL A 755 -48.31 -9.47 -13.31
C VAL A 755 -47.38 -8.69 -14.23
N GLU A 756 -46.90 -7.54 -13.77
CA GLU A 756 -45.99 -6.66 -14.50
C GLU A 756 -44.69 -6.51 -13.71
N LYS A 757 -43.56 -6.94 -14.28
CA LYS A 757 -42.25 -6.77 -13.63
C LYS A 757 -41.85 -5.29 -13.67
N ILE A 758 -41.55 -4.71 -12.52
CA ILE A 758 -40.97 -3.36 -12.43
C ILE A 758 -39.48 -3.46 -12.82
N TYR A 759 -39.21 -3.07 -14.06
CA TYR A 759 -37.90 -3.22 -14.68
C TYR A 759 -36.84 -2.31 -14.05
N HIS A 760 -35.62 -2.83 -13.92
CA HIS A 760 -34.44 -2.07 -13.51
C HIS A 760 -33.21 -2.54 -14.28
N GLU A 761 -32.28 -1.62 -14.45
CA GLU A 761 -30.94 -1.87 -14.93
C GLU A 761 -29.91 -1.33 -13.95
N HIS A 762 -28.79 -2.02 -13.92
CA HIS A 762 -27.65 -1.64 -13.09
C HIS A 762 -26.60 -0.84 -13.86
N ILE A 763 -26.87 -0.47 -15.12
CA ILE A 763 -25.94 0.25 -16.00
C ILE A 763 -26.24 1.75 -15.92
N SER A 764 -25.19 2.58 -15.94
CA SER A 764 -25.36 4.04 -15.96
C SER A 764 -26.08 4.51 -17.22
N GLY A 765 -27.13 5.32 -17.05
CA GLY A 765 -28.01 5.76 -18.15
C GLY A 765 -28.99 4.68 -18.64
N GLY A 766 -28.99 3.50 -18.01
CA GLY A 766 -29.90 2.41 -18.33
C GLY A 766 -31.37 2.72 -18.03
N ASN A 767 -32.24 1.86 -18.55
CA ASN A 767 -33.67 1.98 -18.38
C ASN A 767 -34.09 1.38 -17.02
N THR A 768 -34.26 2.24 -16.02
CA THR A 768 -34.81 1.85 -14.72
C THR A 768 -36.16 2.53 -14.51
N HIS A 769 -37.16 1.75 -14.11
CA HIS A 769 -38.51 2.26 -13.87
C HIS A 769 -38.51 3.34 -12.78
N GLU A 770 -39.34 4.37 -12.94
CA GLU A 770 -39.43 5.51 -12.02
C GLU A 770 -39.63 5.09 -10.55
N TYR A 771 -40.41 4.04 -10.30
CA TYR A 771 -40.67 3.53 -8.95
C TYR A 771 -39.40 3.11 -8.20
N TRP A 772 -38.40 2.55 -8.89
CA TRP A 772 -37.11 2.27 -8.27
C TRP A 772 -36.34 3.56 -7.99
N LYS A 773 -36.38 4.52 -8.91
CA LYS A 773 -35.69 5.81 -8.78
C LYS A 773 -36.25 6.65 -7.64
N MET A 774 -37.55 6.56 -7.35
CA MET A 774 -38.20 7.23 -6.22
C MET A 774 -37.62 6.82 -4.86
N VAL A 775 -36.99 5.64 -4.77
CA VAL A 775 -36.46 5.06 -3.52
C VAL A 775 -34.95 4.82 -3.55
N MET A 776 -34.24 5.37 -4.55
CA MET A 776 -32.79 5.30 -4.70
C MET A 776 -32.18 6.69 -4.80
N GLU A 777 -30.93 6.82 -4.37
CA GLU A 777 -30.23 8.10 -4.36
C GLU A 777 -29.60 8.46 -5.72
N GLY A 778 -29.55 9.76 -6.05
CA GLY A 778 -28.97 10.27 -7.30
C GLY A 778 -30.01 10.44 -8.43
N TYR A 779 -31.29 10.53 -8.06
CA TYR A 779 -32.42 10.68 -8.98
C TYR A 779 -33.28 11.89 -8.62
N GLU A 780 -33.92 12.46 -9.64
CA GLU A 780 -34.89 13.55 -9.47
C GLU A 780 -36.15 13.01 -8.80
N GLU A 781 -36.56 11.80 -9.17
CA GLU A 781 -37.76 11.14 -8.64
C GLU A 781 -37.68 10.96 -7.11
N SER A 782 -36.50 10.81 -6.51
CA SER A 782 -36.29 10.75 -5.06
C SER A 782 -35.91 12.08 -4.41
N ASN A 783 -35.89 13.19 -5.16
CA ASN A 783 -35.40 14.51 -4.71
C ASN A 783 -33.93 14.49 -4.24
N THR A 784 -33.09 13.64 -4.83
CA THR A 784 -31.67 13.49 -4.47
C THR A 784 -30.73 13.68 -5.67
N LEU A 785 -31.18 14.41 -6.70
CA LEU A 785 -30.39 14.65 -7.91
C LEU A 785 -29.05 15.33 -7.62
N SER A 786 -29.00 16.16 -6.58
CA SER A 786 -27.77 16.83 -6.10
C SER A 786 -26.68 15.85 -5.68
N SER A 787 -27.00 14.64 -5.20
CA SER A 787 -25.98 13.61 -4.90
C SER A 787 -25.21 13.20 -6.16
N ARG A 788 -25.87 13.13 -7.30
CA ARG A 788 -25.22 12.86 -8.59
C ARG A 788 -24.42 14.07 -9.06
N ASP A 789 -25.04 15.25 -9.04
CA ASP A 789 -24.45 16.43 -9.68
C ASP A 789 -23.25 16.98 -8.88
N ASN A 790 -23.31 16.94 -7.55
CA ASN A 790 -22.26 17.47 -6.67
C ASN A 790 -21.20 16.41 -6.30
N TYR A 791 -21.61 15.15 -6.16
CA TYR A 791 -20.74 14.09 -5.63
C TYR A 791 -20.54 12.92 -6.59
N LYS A 792 -21.03 13.02 -7.83
CA LYS A 792 -20.99 11.91 -8.81
C LYS A 792 -21.56 10.59 -8.25
N TYR A 793 -22.48 10.66 -7.28
CA TYR A 793 -23.03 9.51 -6.59
C TYR A 793 -24.44 9.21 -7.09
N ARG A 794 -24.62 7.99 -7.60
CA ARG A 794 -25.91 7.48 -8.06
C ARG A 794 -26.01 5.99 -7.77
N GLU A 795 -27.15 5.59 -7.26
CA GLU A 795 -27.44 4.21 -6.91
C GLU A 795 -28.17 3.48 -8.03
N TYR A 796 -27.99 2.17 -8.06
CA TYR A 796 -28.70 1.27 -8.96
C TYR A 796 -29.12 0.03 -8.19
N VAL A 797 -30.23 -0.60 -8.57
CA VAL A 797 -30.67 -1.84 -7.95
C VAL A 797 -29.62 -2.92 -8.20
N LYS A 798 -29.16 -3.58 -7.14
CA LYS A 798 -28.19 -4.68 -7.28
C LYS A 798 -28.82 -5.82 -8.09
N PRO A 799 -28.12 -6.39 -9.09
CA PRO A 799 -28.63 -7.50 -9.90
C PRO A 799 -29.15 -8.67 -9.08
N GLY A 800 -30.16 -9.37 -9.60
CA GLY A 800 -30.79 -10.53 -8.96
C GLY A 800 -32.05 -10.23 -8.15
N GLN A 801 -32.36 -8.96 -7.90
CA GLN A 801 -33.57 -8.54 -7.17
C GLN A 801 -34.72 -8.24 -8.14
N LYS A 802 -35.97 -8.46 -7.72
CA LYS A 802 -37.15 -8.26 -8.55
C LYS A 802 -38.26 -7.58 -7.75
N MET A 803 -39.13 -6.89 -8.45
CA MET A 803 -40.37 -6.31 -7.94
C MET A 803 -41.43 -6.43 -9.02
N TYR A 804 -42.65 -6.73 -8.63
CA TYR A 804 -43.78 -6.91 -9.52
C TYR A 804 -44.94 -6.03 -9.08
N LYS A 805 -45.61 -5.38 -10.02
CA LYS A 805 -46.96 -4.86 -9.86
C LYS A 805 -47.92 -5.99 -10.16
N ILE A 806 -48.82 -6.26 -9.23
CA ILE A 806 -49.78 -7.36 -9.32
C ILE A 806 -51.16 -6.74 -9.22
N THR A 807 -51.95 -6.93 -10.27
CA THR A 807 -53.35 -6.56 -10.31
C THR A 807 -54.18 -7.83 -10.23
N GLU A 808 -54.99 -7.96 -9.20
CA GLU A 808 -55.88 -9.10 -8.99
C GLU A 808 -57.31 -8.63 -8.94
N THR A 809 -58.20 -9.40 -9.58
CA THR A 809 -59.62 -9.08 -9.65
C THR A 809 -60.42 -10.33 -9.30
N THR A 810 -61.39 -10.22 -8.40
CA THR A 810 -62.35 -11.29 -8.07
C THR A 810 -63.77 -10.79 -8.15
N GLU A 811 -64.62 -11.54 -8.84
CA GLU A 811 -66.06 -11.32 -8.93
C GLU A 811 -66.80 -12.36 -8.08
N VAL A 812 -67.70 -11.88 -7.22
CA VAL A 812 -68.48 -12.72 -6.32
C VAL A 812 -69.96 -12.47 -6.56
N ASP A 813 -70.75 -13.52 -6.72
CA ASP A 813 -72.21 -13.46 -6.64
C ASP A 813 -72.68 -14.03 -5.29
N ILE A 814 -73.65 -13.37 -4.67
CA ILE A 814 -74.39 -13.89 -3.52
C ILE A 814 -75.85 -14.04 -3.95
N ILE A 815 -76.34 -15.28 -3.93
CA ILE A 815 -77.68 -15.65 -4.39
C ILE A 815 -78.47 -16.17 -3.21
N ILE A 816 -79.63 -15.55 -2.96
CA ILE A 816 -80.57 -16.01 -1.95
C ILE A 816 -81.46 -17.09 -2.56
N ASN A 817 -81.52 -18.26 -1.91
CA ASN A 817 -82.30 -19.43 -2.31
C ASN A 817 -82.11 -19.81 -3.79
N LYS A 818 -80.86 -20.14 -4.16
CA LYS A 818 -80.45 -20.39 -5.55
C LYS A 818 -81.33 -21.43 -6.28
N ASP A 819 -81.77 -22.46 -5.57
CA ASP A 819 -82.58 -23.55 -6.13
C ASP A 819 -84.09 -23.27 -6.05
N ASN A 820 -84.49 -22.07 -5.59
CA ASN A 820 -85.87 -21.63 -5.38
C ASN A 820 -86.71 -22.67 -4.62
N ILE A 821 -86.17 -23.17 -3.51
CA ILE A 821 -86.84 -24.17 -2.67
C ILE A 821 -87.98 -23.49 -1.94
N ASN A 822 -89.15 -24.15 -1.92
CA ASN A 822 -90.33 -23.61 -1.28
C ASN A 822 -90.18 -23.54 0.24
N THR A 823 -90.29 -22.33 0.81
CA THR A 823 -90.33 -22.09 2.26
C THR A 823 -91.70 -21.56 2.66
N PHE A 824 -92.40 -22.29 3.52
CA PHE A 824 -93.78 -21.98 3.90
C PHE A 824 -93.84 -21.04 5.09
N THR A 825 -94.67 -20.00 5.00
CA THR A 825 -95.02 -19.17 6.16
C THR A 825 -95.92 -19.97 7.11
N HIS A 826 -95.86 -19.69 8.41
CA HIS A 826 -96.71 -20.40 9.36
C HIS A 826 -98.16 -19.88 9.30
N ALA A 827 -99.16 -20.77 9.29
CA ALA A 827 -100.58 -20.40 9.09
C ALA A 827 -101.19 -19.52 10.20
N HIS A 828 -100.55 -19.45 11.37
CA HIS A 828 -100.94 -18.57 12.48
C HIS A 828 -100.06 -17.31 12.59
N MET A 829 -99.46 -16.87 11.48
CA MET A 829 -98.75 -15.60 11.41
C MET A 829 -99.69 -14.43 11.63
N PRO A 830 -99.41 -13.58 12.64
CA PRO A 830 -100.23 -12.41 12.89
C PRO A 830 -100.26 -11.48 11.69
N ASP A 831 -101.43 -10.93 11.43
CA ASP A 831 -101.60 -9.77 10.57
C ASP A 831 -100.65 -8.64 10.99
N GLY A 832 -99.93 -8.07 10.03
CA GLY A 832 -98.93 -7.06 10.34
C GLY A 832 -98.03 -6.74 9.15
N GLU A 833 -97.06 -5.89 9.42
CA GLU A 833 -95.98 -5.58 8.48
C GLU A 833 -94.71 -6.27 8.96
N TYR A 834 -94.02 -6.92 8.03
CA TYR A 834 -92.78 -7.67 8.24
C TYR A 834 -91.73 -7.14 7.29
N TYR A 835 -90.47 -7.15 7.68
CA TYR A 835 -89.38 -6.65 6.85
C TYR A 835 -88.49 -7.77 6.32
N ILE A 836 -87.84 -7.46 5.20
CA ILE A 836 -86.68 -8.18 4.72
C ILE A 836 -85.61 -7.14 4.41
N ARG A 837 -84.40 -7.36 4.93
CA ARG A 837 -83.25 -6.46 4.78
C ARG A 837 -82.04 -7.21 4.30
N VAL A 838 -81.32 -6.60 3.37
CA VAL A 838 -80.04 -7.08 2.87
C VAL A 838 -79.02 -5.97 2.96
N TRP A 839 -77.91 -6.23 3.63
CA TRP A 839 -76.84 -5.25 3.78
C TRP A 839 -75.48 -5.91 3.94
N MET A 840 -74.43 -5.11 3.82
CA MET A 840 -73.07 -5.46 4.16
C MET A 840 -72.67 -4.70 5.43
N ASP A 841 -72.19 -5.40 6.45
CA ASP A 841 -71.67 -4.79 7.68
C ASP A 841 -70.36 -4.03 7.44
N ASN A 842 -69.99 -3.20 8.42
CA ASN A 842 -68.66 -2.61 8.47
C ASN A 842 -67.59 -3.70 8.55
N VAL A 843 -66.52 -3.53 7.78
CA VAL A 843 -65.35 -4.39 7.81
C VAL A 843 -64.23 -3.67 8.57
N ASP A 844 -63.76 -4.29 9.65
CA ASP A 844 -62.57 -3.84 10.36
C ASP A 844 -61.30 -4.26 9.59
N LEU A 845 -60.66 -3.31 8.91
CA LEU A 845 -59.37 -3.52 8.27
C LEU A 845 -58.22 -3.36 9.27
N GLY A 846 -58.44 -2.62 10.37
CA GLY A 846 -57.42 -2.26 11.35
C GLY A 846 -56.84 -3.44 12.14
N SER A 847 -57.56 -4.55 12.22
CA SER A 847 -57.08 -5.79 12.81
C SER A 847 -56.18 -6.64 11.89
N SER A 848 -56.00 -6.23 10.63
CA SER A 848 -55.12 -6.91 9.68
C SER A 848 -53.64 -6.70 10.02
N SER A 849 -52.80 -7.68 9.68
CA SER A 849 -51.33 -7.55 9.74
C SER A 849 -50.73 -6.85 8.52
N HIS A 850 -51.53 -6.59 7.49
CA HIS A 850 -51.08 -5.98 6.23
C HIS A 850 -51.13 -4.45 6.31
N ALA A 851 -50.41 -3.79 5.41
CA ALA A 851 -50.25 -2.34 5.36
C ALA A 851 -51.57 -1.58 5.17
N TYR A 852 -52.61 -2.20 4.61
CA TYR A 852 -53.94 -1.58 4.50
C TYR A 852 -54.66 -1.43 5.85
N SER A 853 -54.14 -2.01 6.94
CA SER A 853 -54.67 -1.85 8.30
C SER A 853 -54.74 -0.38 8.75
N SER A 854 -53.86 0.47 8.22
CA SER A 854 -53.86 1.91 8.46
C SER A 854 -55.12 2.62 7.94
N LEU A 855 -55.98 1.94 7.18
CA LEU A 855 -57.24 2.48 6.68
C LEU A 855 -58.39 2.43 7.71
N GLY A 856 -58.26 1.63 8.77
CA GLY A 856 -59.27 1.51 9.82
C GLY A 856 -60.52 0.74 9.37
N THR A 857 -61.69 1.37 9.33
CA THR A 857 -62.95 0.70 9.02
C THR A 857 -63.40 0.99 7.59
N LEU A 858 -63.67 -0.08 6.82
CA LEU A 858 -64.43 0.00 5.57
C LEU A 858 -65.92 -0.02 5.92
N SER A 859 -66.60 1.10 5.71
CA SER A 859 -68.03 1.26 5.97
C SER A 859 -68.83 0.28 5.11
N GLY A 860 -69.81 -0.37 5.73
CA GLY A 860 -70.79 -1.24 5.08
C GLY A 860 -71.71 -0.51 4.10
N VAL A 861 -72.75 -1.19 3.62
CA VAL A 861 -73.77 -0.61 2.72
C VAL A 861 -75.10 -1.32 2.84
N MET A 862 -76.21 -0.57 2.84
CA MET A 862 -77.55 -1.14 2.70
C MET A 862 -77.78 -1.51 1.23
N LEU A 863 -78.07 -2.77 0.94
CA LEU A 863 -78.23 -3.26 -0.43
C LEU A 863 -79.69 -3.27 -0.87
N ASP A 864 -80.59 -3.68 0.02
CA ASP A 864 -82.00 -3.88 -0.30
C ASP A 864 -82.85 -3.90 0.98
N GLU A 865 -84.06 -3.36 0.91
CA GLU A 865 -85.03 -3.37 2.01
C GLU A 865 -86.44 -3.40 1.42
N MET A 866 -87.27 -4.31 1.91
CA MET A 866 -88.68 -4.36 1.54
C MET A 866 -89.56 -4.74 2.72
N TYR A 867 -90.85 -4.39 2.61
CA TYR A 867 -91.86 -4.70 3.61
C TYR A 867 -92.96 -5.58 3.00
N ILE A 868 -93.35 -6.61 3.74
CA ILE A 868 -94.39 -7.58 3.40
C ILE A 868 -95.58 -7.37 4.32
N THR A 869 -96.77 -7.21 3.77
CA THR A 869 -97.99 -7.03 4.55
C THR A 869 -98.72 -8.37 4.67
N VAL A 870 -98.86 -8.90 5.87
CA VAL A 870 -99.63 -10.12 6.13
C VAL A 870 -101.06 -9.74 6.49
N LYS A 871 -102.03 -10.27 5.73
CA LYS A 871 -103.47 -10.07 5.98
C LYS A 871 -104.25 -11.34 5.69
N GLY A 872 -104.69 -12.00 6.76
CA GLY A 872 -105.38 -13.28 6.71
C GLY A 872 -104.42 -14.46 6.61
N SER A 873 -105.00 -15.63 6.43
CA SER A 873 -104.34 -16.93 6.39
C SER A 873 -104.92 -17.80 5.27
N MET A 874 -104.25 -18.92 5.00
CA MET A 874 -104.73 -19.95 4.09
C MET A 874 -106.05 -20.59 4.53
N TYR A 875 -106.54 -20.33 5.75
CA TYR A 875 -107.86 -20.76 6.21
C TYR A 875 -108.99 -19.80 5.79
N ASP A 876 -108.63 -18.61 5.29
CA ASP A 876 -109.56 -17.61 4.76
C ASP A 876 -109.80 -17.75 3.25
N ASP A 877 -109.09 -18.67 2.59
CA ASP A 877 -109.28 -19.12 1.20
C ASP A 877 -110.02 -20.46 1.15
#